data_AF-A0A1W9TJY5-F1
#
_entry.id   AF-A0A1W9TJY5-F1
#
_cell.length_a   1.000
_cell.length_b   1.000
_cell.length_c   1.000
_cell.angle_alpha   90.00
_cell.angle_beta   90.00
_cell.angle_gamma   90.00
#
_symmetry.space_group_name_H-M   'P 1'
#
loop_
_entity.id
_entity.type
_entity.pdbx_description
1 polymer ?
#
loop_
_entity_poly.entity_id
_entity_poly.type
_entity_poly.pdbx_seq_one_letter_code
_entity_poly.pdbx_strand_id
1 'polypeptide(L)'
;MINGPVIHGCAAFGFRDSLSVNGSNFSSAAPYVADAVLPSTPFGRIRTGLQVEKERIHAGLPWPPEARIKQGRPLRRAPLPYVWRAFVEAGDQTARWQSDLGISFPLERIIAAHIEGNLEEGSCHFDSERGDQLIIAIPNNLDEHGQETLIRELNKLGIKRDSVHLIWRPVATVLTWLQKIGKSLPETINDDDHIHLIYLGPDAIEFNTLRLRTKEFENNQYYLPLRDRPLKLLPLTGFDWVGKTIETAFGPMDDGAFWQAFTSFPEIWCALSGIAWNRDELPRVWGTEDKWSLWDPPENISDFLEKTLVGPCKTLNAITEFSCSLKGKTQGVSSKKMNEILQEETRNLFSNYPKGRTMGMIISGPLAPSMQPKWLESSLEQLQDGGLELQETFGQPKLHGLWLCGNSSDPIAEGAAIYGKRVTQKKPTYLDTLPSYGIWSEIKNLGFEPHWDFYPLIPENTEIEGGSEFVLDPPVDKLFIKKGSKEFPLVIKHGISKKCRESQINLPRDISDNCHVLVHARMKPASGLAIVNIRSSGDEAVFKSGKSIGLDWDRMKEVDQPSQPRDKRSYGYPFVAAGKGRILYEPKVLKQLCDFLEKVSSQEILSASQTDYLSREDNRFFKPWGYEKSDPNSYSVGMFGPHKTDAKEIIKIADELGIILYRSLRFAPPGTVKRKLCGLLGYMYAYTPSEFSSALAKSFSKGAVLYSNQIIAAGRVFHNVHHFESLVDLFISNPSYPSEYTQWYFWSFMRALCYYPDPARLNIEKGHAVFHRLHQYLYENRNNIKEESVKKYCLCAVLFGLRLREATPNFLDENDSLRHNLYGMIKNMKSQLRFPPTMFRGTNLQTIPGDNLNRYVLRFLDYKDTEEDRQAAGGLAAGG
;
A
#
# COMPACT_ATOMS: atom_id res chain seq x y z
N MET A 1 -28.76 38.75 4.35
CA MET A 1 -28.17 37.50 3.84
C MET A 1 -26.75 37.46 4.36
N ILE A 2 -26.42 36.51 5.24
CA ILE A 2 -25.04 36.32 5.69
C ILE A 2 -24.33 35.63 4.52
N ASN A 3 -23.37 36.29 3.90
CA ASN A 3 -22.57 35.67 2.84
C ASN A 3 -21.91 34.42 3.43
N GLY A 4 -22.08 33.27 2.79
CA GLY A 4 -21.43 32.03 3.19
C GLY A 4 -19.89 32.15 3.12
N PRO A 5 -19.16 31.15 3.63
CA PRO A 5 -17.70 31.16 3.62
C PRO A 5 -17.16 31.35 2.20
N VAL A 6 -16.18 32.24 2.03
CA VAL A 6 -15.56 32.52 0.74
C VAL A 6 -14.47 31.48 0.48
N ILE A 7 -14.34 31.06 -0.78
CA ILE A 7 -13.38 30.03 -1.20
C ILE A 7 -12.32 30.70 -2.07
N HIS A 8 -11.07 30.59 -1.65
CA HIS A 8 -9.90 31.15 -2.32
C HIS A 8 -9.08 30.01 -2.93
N GLY A 9 -9.14 29.84 -4.24
CA GLY A 9 -8.21 28.98 -4.96
C GLY A 9 -6.90 29.71 -5.22
N CYS A 10 -5.76 29.13 -4.89
CA CYS A 10 -4.44 29.77 -4.97
C CYS A 10 -3.44 28.94 -5.76
N ALA A 11 -2.80 29.57 -6.75
CA ALA A 11 -1.66 29.05 -7.49
C ALA A 11 -0.49 30.03 -7.35
N ALA A 12 0.45 29.75 -6.43
CA ALA A 12 1.54 30.65 -6.06
C ALA A 12 2.92 30.00 -6.27
N PHE A 13 3.28 29.76 -7.53
CA PHE A 13 4.52 29.08 -7.93
C PHE A 13 5.69 30.03 -8.21
N GLY A 14 5.48 31.33 -8.10
CA GLY A 14 6.50 32.36 -8.22
C GLY A 14 6.66 32.95 -9.63
N PHE A 15 5.67 32.77 -10.51
CA PHE A 15 5.61 33.42 -11.81
C PHE A 15 4.17 33.45 -12.30
N ARG A 16 3.63 34.66 -12.50
CA ARG A 16 2.21 34.88 -12.85
C ARG A 16 1.24 34.19 -11.88
N ASP A 17 1.54 34.33 -10.60
CA ASP A 17 0.72 33.75 -9.54
C ASP A 17 -0.71 34.26 -9.62
N SER A 18 -1.65 33.42 -9.17
CA SER A 18 -3.07 33.72 -9.30
C SER A 18 -3.92 33.25 -8.13
N LEU A 19 -5.02 33.96 -7.95
CA LEU A 19 -6.07 33.71 -6.97
C LEU A 19 -7.42 33.67 -7.68
N SER A 20 -8.21 32.64 -7.41
CA SER A 20 -9.59 32.53 -7.88
C SER A 20 -10.54 32.67 -6.70
N VAL A 21 -11.39 33.69 -6.73
CA VAL A 21 -12.35 34.01 -5.66
C VAL A 21 -13.70 34.31 -6.29
N ASN A 22 -14.74 33.58 -5.89
CA ASN A 22 -16.11 33.76 -6.41
C ASN A 22 -16.24 33.73 -7.95
N GLY A 23 -15.35 33.01 -8.63
CA GLY A 23 -15.31 32.93 -10.10
C GLY A 23 -14.57 34.08 -10.79
N SER A 24 -14.04 35.05 -10.02
CA SER A 24 -13.10 36.05 -10.52
C SER A 24 -11.67 35.58 -10.30
N ASN A 25 -10.82 35.75 -11.31
CA ASN A 25 -9.40 35.45 -11.23
C ASN A 25 -8.61 36.74 -11.10
N PHE A 26 -7.74 36.80 -10.09
CA PHE A 26 -6.75 37.84 -9.87
C PHE A 26 -5.40 37.23 -10.17
N SER A 27 -4.60 37.86 -11.03
CA SER A 27 -3.25 37.38 -11.35
C SER A 27 -2.26 38.53 -11.15
N SER A 28 -1.05 38.21 -10.72
CA SER A 28 0.03 39.19 -10.66
C SER A 28 0.23 39.79 -12.06
N ALA A 29 0.11 41.12 -12.19
CA ALA A 29 0.05 41.79 -13.49
C ALA A 29 1.36 41.72 -14.30
N ALA A 30 2.47 41.32 -13.67
CA ALA A 30 3.80 41.56 -14.19
C ALA A 30 4.56 40.24 -14.46
N PRO A 31 5.14 40.03 -15.65
CA PRO A 31 5.82 38.80 -16.04
C PRO A 31 7.26 38.73 -15.49
N TYR A 32 7.40 38.89 -14.18
CA TYR A 32 8.68 38.75 -13.46
C TYR A 32 8.65 37.53 -12.55
N VAL A 33 9.83 37.02 -12.22
CA VAL A 33 9.97 35.96 -11.21
C VAL A 33 9.73 36.58 -9.85
N ALA A 34 8.79 36.03 -9.09
CA ALA A 34 8.58 36.46 -7.72
C ALA A 34 9.76 36.05 -6.84
N ASP A 35 10.15 36.95 -5.95
CA ASP A 35 11.19 36.75 -4.96
C ASP A 35 10.66 36.93 -3.54
N ALA A 36 11.33 36.27 -2.59
CA ALA A 36 11.22 36.57 -1.17
C ALA A 36 12.52 37.19 -0.67
N VAL A 37 12.43 38.27 0.12
CA VAL A 37 13.59 38.85 0.81
C VAL A 37 13.57 38.46 2.28
N LEU A 38 14.58 37.68 2.65
CA LEU A 38 14.79 37.14 3.97
C LEU A 38 15.43 38.18 4.89
N PRO A 39 15.01 38.25 6.16
CA PRO A 39 15.60 39.16 7.13
C PRO A 39 17.02 38.72 7.52
N SER A 40 17.78 39.67 8.05
CA SER A 40 19.11 39.42 8.65
C SER A 40 19.03 38.96 10.11
N THR A 41 17.84 38.65 10.62
CA THR A 41 17.63 38.14 11.99
C THR A 41 16.70 36.93 11.95
N PRO A 42 16.87 35.92 12.84
CA PRO A 42 16.07 34.69 12.81
C PRO A 42 14.55 34.89 12.98
N PHE A 43 14.16 35.99 13.62
CA PHE A 43 12.78 36.33 13.95
C PHE A 43 12.18 37.43 13.06
N GLY A 44 12.93 37.95 12.08
CA GLY A 44 12.40 38.96 11.18
C GLY A 44 11.25 38.42 10.30
N ARG A 45 10.44 39.34 9.77
CA ARG A 45 9.41 39.03 8.77
C ARG A 45 10.09 38.80 7.42
N ILE A 46 9.70 37.72 6.74
CA ILE A 46 10.04 37.48 5.33
C ILE A 46 9.15 38.40 4.50
N ARG A 47 9.74 39.19 3.62
CA ARG A 47 9.00 40.12 2.75
C ARG A 47 8.77 39.46 1.40
N THR A 48 7.61 39.69 0.81
CA THR A 48 7.17 39.14 -0.48
C THR A 48 6.41 40.20 -1.28
N GLY A 49 6.14 39.92 -2.55
CA GLY A 49 5.33 40.78 -3.41
C GLY A 49 5.91 42.17 -3.69
N LEU A 50 5.06 43.20 -3.81
CA LEU A 50 5.39 44.59 -4.13
C LEU A 50 6.39 45.24 -3.16
N GLN A 51 6.50 44.71 -1.93
CA GLN A 51 7.51 45.18 -0.98
C GLN A 51 8.92 44.78 -1.45
N VAL A 52 9.06 43.58 -2.00
CA VAL A 52 10.33 43.02 -2.48
C VAL A 52 10.80 43.66 -3.78
N GLU A 53 9.87 44.00 -4.67
CA GLU A 53 10.17 44.70 -5.94
C GLU A 53 10.83 46.06 -5.70
N LYS A 54 10.50 46.72 -4.59
CA LYS A 54 11.09 48.02 -4.21
C LYS A 54 12.42 47.87 -3.48
N GLU A 55 12.75 46.66 -3.02
CA GLU A 55 13.97 46.42 -2.26
C GLU A 55 15.15 46.12 -3.16
N ARG A 56 16.27 46.79 -2.87
CA ARG A 56 17.51 46.55 -3.62
C ARG A 56 18.30 45.35 -3.12
N ILE A 57 17.95 44.76 -1.97
CA ILE A 57 18.75 43.69 -1.34
C ILE A 57 18.93 42.52 -2.31
N HIS A 58 20.19 42.21 -2.61
CA HIS A 58 20.62 41.18 -3.56
C HIS A 58 19.85 41.21 -4.89
N ALA A 59 19.50 42.40 -5.37
CA ALA A 59 18.85 42.59 -6.67
C ALA A 59 19.83 42.46 -7.86
N GLY A 60 21.12 42.20 -7.60
CA GLY A 60 22.18 42.11 -8.61
C GLY A 60 22.75 43.45 -9.04
N LEU A 61 22.28 44.57 -8.48
CA LEU A 61 22.75 45.91 -8.83
C LEU A 61 24.16 46.18 -8.27
N PRO A 62 25.00 46.99 -8.97
CA PRO A 62 26.33 47.36 -8.50
C PRO A 62 26.31 48.31 -7.29
N TRP A 63 25.19 48.96 -7.00
CA TRP A 63 25.01 49.84 -5.83
C TRP A 63 23.53 49.90 -5.38
N PRO A 64 23.23 49.92 -4.07
CA PRO A 64 24.16 49.93 -2.91
C PRO A 64 24.86 48.58 -2.67
N PRO A 65 25.87 48.48 -1.78
CA PRO A 65 26.61 47.23 -1.56
C PRO A 65 25.73 46.03 -1.22
N GLU A 66 24.63 46.26 -0.50
CA GLU A 66 23.64 45.25 -0.14
C GLU A 66 22.84 44.74 -1.34
N ALA A 67 22.91 45.41 -2.49
CA ALA A 67 22.26 44.98 -3.73
C ALA A 67 23.11 44.02 -4.56
N ARG A 68 24.42 44.00 -4.32
CA ARG A 68 25.35 43.12 -5.02
C ARG A 68 25.10 41.68 -4.63
N ILE A 69 25.34 40.79 -5.58
CA ILE A 69 25.44 39.36 -5.30
C ILE A 69 26.83 38.88 -5.68
N LYS A 70 27.25 37.77 -5.10
CA LYS A 70 28.53 37.14 -5.41
C LYS A 70 28.45 35.65 -5.12
N GLN A 71 28.92 34.83 -6.05
CA GLN A 71 29.16 33.41 -5.80
C GLN A 71 29.97 33.19 -4.51
N GLY A 72 29.71 32.09 -3.81
CA GLY A 72 30.40 31.81 -2.55
C GLY A 72 29.78 32.46 -1.31
N ARG A 73 28.66 33.20 -1.46
CA ARG A 73 27.97 33.86 -0.34
C ARG A 73 26.49 33.53 -0.30
N PRO A 74 25.89 33.40 0.90
CA PRO A 74 24.44 33.23 1.03
C PRO A 74 23.68 34.45 0.50
N LEU A 75 22.50 34.21 -0.05
CA LEU A 75 21.61 35.23 -0.58
C LEU A 75 20.44 35.46 0.37
N ARG A 76 20.11 36.73 0.62
CA ARG A 76 18.88 37.10 1.29
C ARG A 76 17.67 37.10 0.36
N ARG A 77 17.87 37.21 -0.95
CA ARG A 77 16.80 37.13 -1.96
C ARG A 77 16.70 35.70 -2.48
N ALA A 78 15.51 35.12 -2.37
CA ALA A 78 15.22 33.74 -2.75
C ALA A 78 14.15 33.71 -3.86
N PRO A 79 14.48 33.28 -5.09
CA PRO A 79 13.50 33.12 -6.16
C PRO A 79 12.51 32.02 -5.84
N LEU A 80 11.21 32.34 -5.84
CA LEU A 80 10.17 31.40 -5.38
C LEU A 80 10.10 30.10 -6.19
N PRO A 81 10.28 30.10 -7.54
CA PRO A 81 10.26 28.85 -8.28
C PRO A 81 11.40 27.90 -7.89
N TYR A 82 12.57 28.44 -7.55
CA TYR A 82 13.70 27.65 -7.06
C TYR A 82 13.38 27.08 -5.67
N VAL A 83 12.79 27.88 -4.78
CA VAL A 83 12.39 27.44 -3.44
C VAL A 83 11.36 26.31 -3.51
N TRP A 84 10.35 26.41 -4.40
CA TRP A 84 9.40 25.33 -4.64
C TRP A 84 10.06 24.05 -5.14
N ARG A 85 10.96 24.16 -6.12
CA ARG A 85 11.70 23.00 -6.63
C ARG A 85 12.55 22.34 -5.55
N ALA A 86 13.31 23.13 -4.80
CA ALA A 86 14.13 22.66 -3.71
C ALA A 86 13.28 21.99 -2.61
N PHE A 87 12.09 22.53 -2.32
CA PHE A 87 11.16 21.95 -1.36
C PHE A 87 10.66 20.56 -1.79
N VAL A 88 10.35 20.37 -3.08
CA VAL A 88 9.96 19.06 -3.63
C VAL A 88 11.13 18.08 -3.63
N GLU A 89 12.35 18.52 -3.98
CA GLU A 89 13.54 17.66 -4.01
C GLU A 89 14.04 17.22 -2.63
N ALA A 90 13.72 18.01 -1.60
CA ALA A 90 14.00 17.68 -0.21
C ALA A 90 13.32 16.37 0.20
N GLY A 91 12.10 16.13 -0.28
CA GLY A 91 11.25 15.02 0.16
C GLY A 91 11.04 15.09 1.67
N ASP A 92 11.36 14.01 2.38
CA ASP A 92 11.20 13.92 3.82
C ASP A 92 12.36 14.53 4.64
N GLN A 93 13.29 15.22 3.96
CA GLN A 93 14.43 15.88 4.58
C GLN A 93 14.11 17.35 4.87
N THR A 94 14.62 17.85 6.00
CA THR A 94 14.55 19.28 6.29
C THR A 94 15.47 20.06 5.35
N ALA A 95 14.91 20.96 4.56
CA ALA A 95 15.66 21.86 3.70
C ALA A 95 15.53 23.31 4.16
N ARG A 96 16.59 24.10 3.98
CA ARG A 96 16.64 25.48 4.44
C ARG A 96 17.34 26.37 3.42
N TRP A 97 16.95 27.64 3.42
CA TRP A 97 17.63 28.71 2.72
C TRP A 97 18.48 29.51 3.71
N GLN A 98 19.78 29.55 3.50
CA GLN A 98 20.74 30.34 4.26
C GLN A 98 20.75 31.78 3.73
N SER A 99 20.52 32.75 4.62
CA SER A 99 20.46 34.17 4.29
C SER A 99 21.70 34.95 4.73
N ASP A 100 22.40 34.44 5.76
CA ASP A 100 23.65 35.00 6.29
C ASP A 100 24.42 33.93 7.09
N LEU A 101 25.57 34.28 7.67
CA LEU A 101 26.35 33.41 8.56
C LEU A 101 25.51 32.97 9.78
N GLY A 102 25.15 31.69 9.81
CA GLY A 102 24.36 31.08 10.90
C GLY A 102 22.87 31.38 10.88
N ILE A 103 22.36 32.13 9.87
CA ILE A 103 20.94 32.45 9.74
C ILE A 103 20.36 31.73 8.53
N SER A 104 19.33 30.92 8.77
CA SER A 104 18.62 30.20 7.72
C SER A 104 17.15 30.03 8.02
N PHE A 105 16.34 29.88 6.98
CA PHE A 105 14.89 29.74 7.06
C PHE A 105 14.45 28.43 6.40
N PRO A 106 13.50 27.68 6.98
CA PRO A 106 12.89 26.53 6.30
C PRO A 106 12.25 26.96 4.97
N LEU A 107 12.34 26.13 3.93
CA LEU A 107 11.79 26.46 2.61
C LEU A 107 10.27 26.63 2.65
N GLU A 108 9.58 25.78 3.40
CA GLU A 108 8.14 25.83 3.62
C GLU A 108 7.68 27.16 4.24
N ARG A 109 8.52 27.80 5.06
CA ARG A 109 8.22 29.10 5.68
C ARG A 109 8.29 30.24 4.66
N ILE A 110 9.22 30.15 3.70
CA ILE A 110 9.36 31.12 2.60
C ILE A 110 8.14 31.03 1.68
N ILE A 111 7.74 29.81 1.34
CA ILE A 111 6.54 29.55 0.52
C ILE A 111 5.28 30.04 1.23
N ALA A 112 5.12 29.75 2.53
CA ALA A 112 3.96 30.20 3.31
C ALA A 112 3.85 31.74 3.35
N ALA A 113 4.98 32.44 3.51
CA ALA A 113 5.01 33.91 3.48
C ALA A 113 4.66 34.48 2.08
N HIS A 114 4.97 33.75 1.01
CA HIS A 114 4.59 34.12 -0.35
C HIS A 114 3.10 33.93 -0.60
N ILE A 115 2.52 32.83 -0.12
CA ILE A 115 1.08 32.58 -0.20
C ILE A 115 0.31 33.65 0.59
N GLU A 116 0.75 33.99 1.80
CA GLU A 116 0.20 35.11 2.59
C GLU A 116 0.27 36.44 1.82
N GLY A 117 1.44 36.77 1.25
CA GLY A 117 1.62 38.00 0.47
C GLY A 117 0.68 38.09 -0.73
N ASN A 118 0.48 36.99 -1.46
CA ASN A 118 -0.47 36.97 -2.58
C ASN A 118 -1.91 37.27 -2.13
N LEU A 119 -2.34 36.75 -0.97
CA LEU A 119 -3.66 37.03 -0.40
C LEU A 119 -3.82 38.51 -0.04
N GLU A 120 -2.78 39.14 0.52
CA GLU A 120 -2.78 40.58 0.81
C GLU A 120 -2.89 41.43 -0.47
N GLU A 121 -2.19 41.05 -1.55
CA GLU A 121 -2.12 41.82 -2.80
C GLU A 121 -3.35 41.70 -3.69
N GLY A 122 -3.98 40.53 -3.71
CA GLY A 122 -5.18 40.28 -4.52
C GLY A 122 -6.39 41.14 -4.13
N SER A 123 -6.27 42.02 -3.13
CA SER A 123 -7.36 42.80 -2.53
C SER A 123 -8.53 41.92 -2.08
N CYS A 124 -8.26 40.64 -1.85
CA CYS A 124 -9.23 39.66 -1.39
C CYS A 124 -9.05 39.51 0.13
N HIS A 125 -10.05 39.97 0.89
CA HIS A 125 -9.99 39.89 2.35
C HIS A 125 -10.26 38.44 2.79
N PHE A 126 -9.20 37.64 2.91
CA PHE A 126 -9.29 36.29 3.47
C PHE A 126 -9.38 36.37 4.99
N ASP A 127 -10.44 35.80 5.57
CA ASP A 127 -10.65 35.78 7.01
C ASP A 127 -11.02 34.36 7.50
N SER A 128 -10.01 33.64 8.01
CA SER A 128 -10.22 32.29 8.56
C SER A 128 -11.12 32.27 9.81
N GLU A 129 -11.33 33.40 10.50
CA GLU A 129 -12.29 33.51 11.61
C GLU A 129 -13.73 33.56 11.11
N ARG A 130 -13.96 34.06 9.89
CA ARG A 130 -15.27 34.02 9.21
C ARG A 130 -15.59 32.67 8.56
N GLY A 131 -14.64 31.74 8.60
CA GLY A 131 -14.77 30.40 8.01
C GLY A 131 -14.39 30.34 6.54
N ASP A 132 -13.73 31.38 6.00
CA ASP A 132 -13.18 31.33 4.64
C ASP A 132 -12.23 30.15 4.47
N GLN A 133 -12.17 29.59 3.26
CA GLN A 133 -11.38 28.42 2.93
C GLN A 133 -10.31 28.77 1.92
N LEU A 134 -9.05 28.44 2.23
CA LEU A 134 -7.90 28.60 1.35
C LEU A 134 -7.54 27.24 0.74
N ILE A 135 -7.63 27.15 -0.58
CA ILE A 135 -7.27 25.96 -1.35
C ILE A 135 -5.98 26.22 -2.12
N ILE A 136 -4.91 25.55 -1.76
CA ILE A 136 -3.57 25.80 -2.31
C ILE A 136 -3.23 24.69 -3.30
N ALA A 137 -2.95 25.08 -4.54
CA ALA A 137 -2.41 24.16 -5.53
C ALA A 137 -0.93 23.85 -5.21
N ILE A 138 -0.59 22.56 -5.17
CA ILE A 138 0.77 22.07 -4.87
C ILE A 138 1.35 21.28 -6.04
N PRO A 139 2.70 21.19 -6.18
CA PRO A 139 3.34 20.35 -7.19
C PRO A 139 2.91 18.88 -7.08
N ASN A 140 2.90 18.13 -8.19
CA ASN A 140 2.39 16.75 -8.17
C ASN A 140 3.25 15.81 -7.29
N ASN A 141 4.55 16.12 -7.22
CA ASN A 141 5.57 15.38 -6.48
C ASN A 141 5.77 15.83 -5.02
N LEU A 142 5.01 16.82 -4.51
CA LEU A 142 5.14 17.21 -3.11
C LEU A 142 4.64 16.09 -2.19
N ASP A 143 5.55 15.56 -1.38
CA ASP A 143 5.27 14.43 -0.50
C ASP A 143 4.45 14.84 0.75
N GLU A 144 4.04 13.85 1.53
CA GLU A 144 3.21 14.04 2.70
C GLU A 144 3.92 14.85 3.80
N HIS A 145 5.25 14.74 3.89
CA HIS A 145 6.02 15.54 4.84
C HIS A 145 6.02 17.03 4.45
N GLY A 146 6.26 17.34 3.18
CA GLY A 146 6.16 18.68 2.64
C GLY A 146 4.76 19.29 2.81
N GLN A 147 3.72 18.50 2.58
CA GLN A 147 2.34 18.95 2.82
C GLN A 147 2.08 19.33 4.29
N GLU A 148 2.46 18.46 5.24
CA GLU A 148 2.26 18.71 6.67
C GLU A 148 3.05 19.93 7.16
N THR A 149 4.31 20.07 6.72
CA THR A 149 5.17 21.19 7.11
C THR A 149 4.65 22.52 6.57
N LEU A 150 4.16 22.57 5.32
CA LEU A 150 3.55 23.76 4.74
C LEU A 150 2.27 24.18 5.48
N ILE A 151 1.36 23.24 5.76
CA ILE A 151 0.13 23.51 6.54
C ILE A 151 0.48 24.05 7.93
N ARG A 152 1.50 23.47 8.56
CA ARG A 152 1.97 23.90 9.88
C ARG A 152 2.53 25.33 9.86
N GLU A 153 3.29 25.71 8.83
CA GLU A 153 3.80 27.09 8.71
C GLU A 153 2.70 28.11 8.42
N LEU A 154 1.72 27.79 7.57
CA LEU A 154 0.54 28.64 7.35
C LEU A 154 -0.23 28.87 8.66
N ASN A 155 -0.37 27.83 9.49
CA ASN A 155 -0.99 27.95 10.80
C ASN A 155 -0.19 28.84 11.77
N LYS A 156 1.15 28.88 11.67
CA LYS A 156 1.98 29.83 12.45
C LYS A 156 1.80 31.28 11.99
N LEU A 157 1.38 31.50 10.75
CA LEU A 157 1.00 32.82 10.22
C LEU A 157 -0.44 33.22 10.57
N GLY A 158 -1.16 32.40 11.34
CA GLY A 158 -2.52 32.70 11.80
C GLY A 158 -3.64 32.19 10.86
N ILE A 159 -3.29 31.47 9.79
CA ILE A 159 -4.27 30.80 8.93
C ILE A 159 -4.66 29.46 9.56
N LYS A 160 -5.87 29.36 10.12
CA LYS A 160 -6.31 28.15 10.84
C LYS A 160 -6.13 26.89 9.99
N ARG A 161 -5.56 25.83 10.59
CA ARG A 161 -5.35 24.53 9.92
C ARG A 161 -6.59 24.01 9.19
N ASP A 162 -7.77 24.07 9.80
CA ASP A 162 -9.01 23.54 9.22
C ASP A 162 -9.56 24.39 8.05
N SER A 163 -9.02 25.61 7.86
CA SER A 163 -9.33 26.47 6.72
C SER A 163 -8.44 26.24 5.51
N VAL A 164 -7.36 25.45 5.65
CA VAL A 164 -6.40 25.18 4.58
C VAL A 164 -6.63 23.79 4.00
N HIS A 165 -6.78 23.72 2.68
CA HIS A 165 -6.77 22.45 1.96
C HIS A 165 -5.75 22.52 0.83
N LEU A 166 -5.07 21.42 0.56
CA LEU A 166 -4.16 21.33 -0.57
C LEU A 166 -4.81 20.55 -1.70
N ILE A 167 -4.40 20.84 -2.93
CA ILE A 167 -4.79 20.09 -4.12
C ILE A 167 -3.61 20.00 -5.07
N TRP A 168 -3.37 18.84 -5.67
CA TRP A 168 -2.34 18.73 -6.69
C TRP A 168 -2.71 19.58 -7.91
N ARG A 169 -1.77 20.41 -8.39
CA ARG A 169 -1.95 21.23 -9.60
C ARG A 169 -2.49 20.46 -10.81
N PRO A 170 -2.12 19.19 -11.09
CA PRO A 170 -2.75 18.45 -12.17
C PRO A 170 -4.23 18.17 -11.95
N VAL A 171 -4.61 17.80 -10.73
CA VAL A 171 -6.00 17.54 -10.35
C VAL A 171 -6.81 18.83 -10.48
N ALA A 172 -6.31 19.94 -9.96
CA ALA A 172 -6.97 21.24 -10.07
C ALA A 172 -7.22 21.61 -11.55
N THR A 173 -6.19 21.49 -12.39
CA THR A 173 -6.31 21.78 -13.83
C THR A 173 -7.41 20.93 -14.50
N VAL A 174 -7.44 19.62 -14.22
CA VAL A 174 -8.44 18.71 -14.80
C VAL A 174 -9.84 19.01 -14.26
N LEU A 175 -10.00 19.40 -12.99
CA LEU A 175 -11.30 19.83 -12.46
C LEU A 175 -11.85 21.04 -13.21
N THR A 176 -11.00 22.00 -13.57
CA THR A 176 -11.40 23.13 -14.41
C THR A 176 -11.81 22.69 -15.80
N TRP A 177 -11.04 21.79 -16.43
CA TRP A 177 -11.41 21.23 -17.73
C TRP A 177 -12.76 20.54 -17.67
N LEU A 178 -12.98 19.64 -16.72
CA LEU A 178 -14.25 18.93 -16.52
C LEU A 178 -15.42 19.89 -16.30
N GLN A 179 -15.20 20.96 -15.53
CA GLN A 179 -16.21 21.98 -15.28
C GLN A 179 -16.61 22.75 -16.55
N LYS A 180 -15.67 22.97 -17.47
CA LYS A 180 -15.89 23.69 -18.73
C LYS A 180 -16.47 22.81 -19.83
N ILE A 181 -16.07 21.53 -19.89
CA ILE A 181 -16.67 20.54 -20.80
C ILE A 181 -18.14 20.25 -20.42
N GLY A 182 -18.43 20.16 -19.13
CA GLY A 182 -19.77 19.97 -18.62
C GLY A 182 -20.45 18.72 -19.20
N LYS A 183 -21.62 18.91 -19.84
CA LYS A 183 -22.48 17.82 -20.34
C LYS A 183 -21.99 17.15 -21.63
N SER A 184 -20.88 17.62 -22.22
CA SER A 184 -20.34 17.01 -23.43
C SER A 184 -19.62 15.68 -23.20
N LEU A 185 -19.42 15.26 -21.94
CA LEU A 185 -18.81 13.96 -21.61
C LEU A 185 -19.76 12.79 -21.93
N PRO A 186 -19.24 11.64 -22.38
CA PRO A 186 -20.06 10.48 -22.73
C PRO A 186 -20.64 9.83 -21.49
N GLU A 187 -21.90 9.36 -21.56
CA GLU A 187 -22.62 8.71 -20.43
C GLU A 187 -21.85 7.54 -19.78
N THR A 188 -21.02 6.86 -20.56
CA THR A 188 -20.18 5.75 -20.10
C THR A 188 -18.71 5.95 -20.47
N ILE A 189 -17.84 5.68 -19.50
CA ILE A 189 -16.38 5.67 -19.64
C ILE A 189 -15.82 4.35 -19.14
N ASN A 190 -14.68 3.94 -19.69
CA ASN A 190 -13.91 2.80 -19.20
C ASN A 190 -12.98 3.22 -18.06
N ASP A 191 -12.59 2.27 -17.20
CA ASP A 191 -11.65 2.52 -16.10
C ASP A 191 -10.24 2.96 -16.58
N ASP A 192 -9.91 2.74 -17.84
CA ASP A 192 -8.64 3.18 -18.44
C ASP A 192 -8.78 4.49 -19.24
N ASP A 193 -9.99 5.03 -19.45
CA ASP A 193 -10.19 6.33 -20.11
C ASP A 193 -9.53 7.44 -19.28
N HIS A 194 -8.79 8.34 -19.93
CA HIS A 194 -7.87 9.24 -19.23
C HIS A 194 -7.67 10.59 -19.93
N ILE A 195 -7.03 11.52 -19.22
CA ILE A 195 -6.64 12.84 -19.71
C ILE A 195 -5.13 12.97 -19.57
N HIS A 196 -4.47 13.45 -20.62
CA HIS A 196 -3.07 13.85 -20.56
C HIS A 196 -2.95 15.31 -20.15
N LEU A 197 -1.99 15.60 -19.29
CA LEU A 197 -1.70 16.95 -18.83
C LEU A 197 -0.20 17.20 -18.83
N ILE A 198 0.21 18.26 -19.52
CA ILE A 198 1.57 18.80 -19.47
C ILE A 198 1.51 20.13 -18.73
N TYR A 199 2.23 20.23 -17.61
CA TYR A 199 2.42 21.49 -16.91
C TYR A 199 3.78 22.08 -17.26
N LEU A 200 3.79 23.34 -17.69
CA LEU A 200 4.97 24.14 -18.02
C LEU A 200 5.07 25.31 -17.03
N GLY A 201 5.86 25.12 -15.97
CA GLY A 201 6.14 26.15 -14.98
C GLY A 201 7.63 26.42 -14.79
N PRO A 202 7.98 27.52 -14.10
CA PRO A 202 9.37 27.84 -13.84
C PRO A 202 10.00 26.84 -12.87
N ASP A 203 9.26 26.39 -11.86
CA ASP A 203 9.72 25.43 -10.83
C ASP A 203 9.92 24.01 -11.40
N ALA A 204 9.04 23.59 -12.31
CA ALA A 204 9.07 22.25 -12.88
C ALA A 204 8.26 22.15 -14.17
N ILE A 205 8.66 21.19 -15.00
CA ILE A 205 7.89 20.69 -16.12
C ILE A 205 7.40 19.27 -15.77
N GLU A 206 6.08 19.06 -15.79
CA GLU A 206 5.45 17.80 -15.43
C GLU A 206 4.63 17.22 -16.57
N PHE A 207 4.70 15.90 -16.72
CA PHE A 207 3.89 15.11 -17.66
C PHE A 207 3.06 14.12 -16.83
N ASN A 208 1.75 14.26 -16.89
CA ASN A 208 0.81 13.50 -16.08
C ASN A 208 -0.28 12.88 -16.95
N THR A 209 -0.72 11.67 -16.57
CA THR A 209 -1.95 11.05 -17.09
C THR A 209 -2.87 10.79 -15.92
N LEU A 210 -4.11 11.30 -15.98
CA LEU A 210 -5.12 11.09 -14.95
C LEU A 210 -6.25 10.27 -15.55
N ARG A 211 -6.51 9.10 -14.98
CA ARG A 211 -7.67 8.28 -15.34
C ARG A 211 -8.95 8.97 -14.90
N LEU A 212 -10.07 8.65 -15.52
CA LEU A 212 -11.38 9.15 -15.12
C LEU A 212 -12.20 8.04 -14.44
N ARG A 213 -12.99 8.43 -13.45
CA ARG A 213 -14.02 7.59 -12.82
C ARG A 213 -15.34 8.33 -12.83
N THR A 214 -16.44 7.60 -12.81
CA THR A 214 -17.78 8.17 -12.63
C THR A 214 -18.32 7.86 -11.25
N LYS A 215 -19.00 8.83 -10.65
CA LYS A 215 -19.75 8.66 -9.39
C LYS A 215 -21.09 9.34 -9.49
N GLU A 216 -22.15 8.62 -9.18
CA GLU A 216 -23.50 9.19 -9.06
C GLU A 216 -23.67 9.82 -7.67
N PHE A 217 -24.19 11.04 -7.63
CA PHE A 217 -24.49 11.76 -6.40
C PHE A 217 -25.68 12.70 -6.62
N GLU A 218 -26.72 12.59 -5.79
CA GLU A 218 -27.95 13.41 -5.89
C GLU A 218 -28.53 13.45 -7.32
N ASN A 219 -28.67 12.28 -7.96
CA ASN A 219 -29.15 12.11 -9.35
C ASN A 219 -28.31 12.82 -10.43
N ASN A 220 -27.06 13.18 -10.12
CA ASN A 220 -26.11 13.73 -11.07
C ASN A 220 -24.89 12.83 -11.18
N GLN A 221 -24.43 12.59 -12.41
CA GLN A 221 -23.18 11.89 -12.68
C GLN A 221 -22.01 12.87 -12.61
N TYR A 222 -21.03 12.56 -11.78
CA TYR A 222 -19.77 13.30 -11.67
C TYR A 222 -18.63 12.50 -12.29
N TYR A 223 -17.79 13.18 -13.05
CA TYR A 223 -16.52 12.66 -13.54
C TYR A 223 -15.41 13.11 -12.61
N LEU A 224 -14.63 12.16 -12.14
CA LEU A 224 -13.61 12.34 -11.11
C LEU A 224 -12.25 12.01 -11.73
N PRO A 225 -11.28 12.94 -11.73
CA PRO A 225 -9.92 12.58 -12.07
C PRO A 225 -9.35 11.69 -10.97
N LEU A 226 -8.81 10.54 -11.36
CA LEU A 226 -8.05 9.64 -10.50
C LEU A 226 -6.57 9.95 -10.70
N ARG A 227 -5.94 10.42 -9.62
CA ARG A 227 -4.51 10.67 -9.56
C ARG A 227 -3.78 9.42 -9.09
N ASP A 228 -2.87 8.96 -9.93
CA ASP A 228 -1.84 8.01 -9.55
C ASP A 228 -0.61 8.78 -9.03
N ARG A 229 0.04 8.29 -7.95
CA ARG A 229 1.23 8.97 -7.40
C ARG A 229 2.38 8.98 -8.42
N PRO A 230 3.08 10.12 -8.60
CA PRO A 230 4.18 10.18 -9.56
C PRO A 230 5.36 9.33 -9.10
N LEU A 231 5.89 8.50 -10.00
CA LEU A 231 7.02 7.61 -9.71
C LEU A 231 8.39 8.30 -9.82
N LYS A 232 8.46 9.40 -10.58
CA LYS A 232 9.71 10.11 -10.89
C LYS A 232 9.49 11.62 -10.84
N LEU A 233 10.49 12.33 -10.34
CA LEU A 233 10.61 13.78 -10.51
C LEU A 233 11.52 14.04 -11.72
N LEU A 234 11.01 14.75 -12.73
CA LEU A 234 11.82 15.10 -13.90
C LEU A 234 12.86 16.18 -13.54
N PRO A 235 14.08 16.13 -14.12
CA PRO A 235 15.10 17.17 -13.97
C PRO A 235 14.76 18.48 -14.71
N LEU A 236 13.59 18.58 -15.33
CA LEU A 236 13.23 19.68 -16.22
C LEU A 236 12.56 20.80 -15.42
N THR A 237 13.14 21.99 -15.46
CA THR A 237 12.59 23.20 -14.84
C THR A 237 12.63 24.35 -15.84
N GLY A 238 11.65 25.25 -15.76
CA GLY A 238 11.66 26.45 -16.59
C GLY A 238 12.77 27.43 -16.17
N PHE A 239 13.14 27.48 -14.89
CA PHE A 239 14.23 28.34 -14.45
C PHE A 239 15.60 27.92 -15.01
N ASP A 240 15.87 26.60 -15.12
CA ASP A 240 17.11 26.14 -15.74
C ASP A 240 17.11 26.43 -17.23
N TRP A 241 15.95 26.33 -17.88
CA TRP A 241 15.79 26.67 -19.29
C TRP A 241 16.11 28.16 -19.54
N VAL A 242 15.55 29.06 -18.74
CA VAL A 242 15.83 30.49 -18.83
C VAL A 242 17.29 30.79 -18.51
N GLY A 243 17.82 30.27 -17.40
CA GLY A 243 19.19 30.50 -16.98
C GLY A 243 20.21 30.07 -18.03
N LYS A 244 20.05 28.89 -18.64
CA LYS A 244 20.96 28.42 -19.71
C LYS A 244 20.80 29.21 -21.00
N THR A 245 19.61 29.71 -21.27
CA THR A 245 19.38 30.60 -22.41
C THR A 245 20.12 31.92 -22.22
N ILE A 246 20.12 32.48 -21.00
CA ILE A 246 20.93 33.66 -20.65
C ILE A 246 22.43 33.37 -20.89
N GLU A 247 22.96 32.26 -20.35
CA GLU A 247 24.36 31.87 -20.54
C GLU A 247 24.74 31.71 -22.02
N THR A 248 23.83 31.17 -22.82
CA THR A 248 24.07 30.89 -24.25
C THR A 248 23.96 32.16 -25.10
N ALA A 249 22.98 33.02 -24.84
CA ALA A 249 22.69 34.19 -25.65
C ALA A 249 23.66 35.35 -25.40
N PHE A 250 24.16 35.50 -24.17
CA PHE A 250 24.96 36.66 -23.77
C PHE A 250 26.39 36.31 -23.34
N GLY A 251 26.75 35.02 -23.30
CA GLY A 251 28.08 34.55 -22.93
C GLY A 251 28.40 34.72 -21.44
N PRO A 252 29.69 34.61 -21.05
CA PRO A 252 30.12 34.81 -19.67
C PRO A 252 29.82 36.24 -19.20
N MET A 253 29.16 36.36 -18.05
CA MET A 253 28.80 37.64 -17.45
C MET A 253 29.03 37.61 -15.93
N ASP A 254 29.06 38.80 -15.33
CA ASP A 254 29.07 38.97 -13.88
C ASP A 254 27.82 38.37 -13.21
N ASP A 255 27.96 37.91 -11.97
CA ASP A 255 26.88 37.29 -11.20
C ASP A 255 25.66 38.22 -11.10
N GLY A 256 25.89 39.50 -10.76
CA GLY A 256 24.82 40.49 -10.63
C GLY A 256 24.13 40.79 -11.95
N ALA A 257 24.89 40.80 -13.04
CA ALA A 257 24.35 40.98 -14.39
C ALA A 257 23.44 39.81 -14.81
N PHE A 258 23.88 38.57 -14.56
CA PHE A 258 23.08 37.36 -14.77
C PHE A 258 21.80 37.38 -13.94
N TRP A 259 21.92 37.73 -12.66
CA TRP A 259 20.80 37.72 -11.73
C TRP A 259 19.71 38.71 -12.10
N GLN A 260 20.09 39.94 -12.48
CA GLN A 260 19.13 40.93 -13.00
C GLN A 260 18.37 40.39 -14.23
N ALA A 261 19.09 39.79 -15.19
CA ALA A 261 18.47 39.19 -16.37
C ALA A 261 17.54 38.02 -16.05
N PHE A 262 17.84 37.29 -14.98
CA PHE A 262 17.07 36.13 -14.54
C PHE A 262 15.84 36.51 -13.69
N THR A 263 15.96 37.43 -12.72
CA THR A 263 14.86 37.77 -11.79
C THR A 263 14.07 39.00 -12.21
N SER A 264 14.75 40.04 -12.70
CA SER A 264 14.20 41.40 -12.80
C SER A 264 13.84 41.84 -14.21
N PHE A 265 14.28 41.11 -15.24
CA PHE A 265 14.00 41.42 -16.64
C PHE A 265 13.00 40.41 -17.23
N PRO A 266 11.88 40.88 -17.81
CA PRO A 266 10.79 40.01 -18.21
C PRO A 266 11.02 39.35 -19.57
N GLU A 267 11.92 39.86 -20.41
CA GLU A 267 11.91 39.56 -21.85
C GLU A 267 12.15 38.07 -22.16
N ILE A 268 13.05 37.40 -21.45
CA ILE A 268 13.34 35.97 -21.69
C ILE A 268 12.19 35.10 -21.17
N TRP A 269 11.59 35.47 -20.04
CA TRP A 269 10.41 34.80 -19.50
C TRP A 269 9.19 34.97 -20.41
N CYS A 270 8.99 36.17 -20.93
CA CYS A 270 7.98 36.48 -21.94
C CYS A 270 8.21 35.68 -23.21
N ALA A 271 9.44 35.64 -23.73
CA ALA A 271 9.80 34.84 -24.91
C ALA A 271 9.46 33.36 -24.73
N LEU A 272 9.85 32.78 -23.58
CA LEU A 272 9.57 31.39 -23.26
C LEU A 272 8.06 31.12 -23.12
N SER A 273 7.30 32.07 -22.58
CA SER A 273 5.85 31.96 -22.40
C SER A 273 5.05 32.32 -23.68
N GLY A 274 5.73 32.69 -24.77
CA GLY A 274 5.07 33.17 -26.00
C GLY A 274 4.30 34.49 -25.83
N ILE A 275 4.71 35.33 -24.88
CA ILE A 275 4.16 36.66 -24.61
C ILE A 275 5.03 37.71 -25.30
N ALA A 276 4.40 38.66 -26.00
CA ALA A 276 5.10 39.84 -26.50
C ALA A 276 5.50 40.76 -25.33
N TRP A 277 6.75 41.18 -25.26
CA TRP A 277 7.21 42.17 -24.28
C TRP A 277 7.15 43.60 -24.86
N ASN A 278 7.00 44.58 -23.96
CA ASN A 278 6.92 45.98 -24.34
C ASN A 278 8.27 46.51 -24.84
N ARG A 279 8.37 46.79 -26.14
CA ARG A 279 9.58 47.35 -26.75
C ARG A 279 9.83 48.80 -26.35
N ASP A 280 8.80 49.54 -25.94
CA ASP A 280 8.94 50.94 -25.51
C ASP A 280 9.68 51.06 -24.17
N GLU A 281 9.81 49.96 -23.43
CA GLU A 281 10.57 49.89 -22.17
C GLU A 281 12.04 49.47 -22.37
N LEU A 282 12.46 49.23 -23.62
CA LEU A 282 13.83 48.85 -23.97
C LEU A 282 14.59 50.02 -24.64
N PRO A 283 15.92 50.10 -24.46
CA PRO A 283 16.73 49.27 -23.57
C PRO A 283 16.55 49.63 -22.08
N ARG A 284 16.69 48.65 -21.18
CA ARG A 284 16.66 48.87 -19.72
C ARG A 284 18.06 49.15 -19.18
N VAL A 285 18.13 49.80 -18.02
CA VAL A 285 19.39 49.96 -17.30
C VAL A 285 19.86 48.59 -16.78
N TRP A 286 21.10 48.22 -17.10
CA TRP A 286 21.68 46.93 -16.72
C TRP A 286 22.97 47.13 -15.93
N GLY A 287 22.98 46.71 -14.67
CA GLY A 287 24.18 46.77 -13.85
C GLY A 287 25.15 45.64 -14.19
N THR A 288 26.40 45.97 -14.51
CA THR A 288 27.52 45.01 -14.59
C THR A 288 28.54 45.35 -13.50
N GLU A 289 29.50 44.46 -13.23
CA GLU A 289 30.43 44.51 -12.06
C GLU A 289 30.85 45.93 -11.64
N ASP A 290 31.33 46.74 -12.62
CA ASP A 290 31.86 48.08 -12.36
C ASP A 290 31.15 49.21 -13.13
N LYS A 291 30.16 48.90 -13.98
CA LYS A 291 29.55 49.89 -14.89
C LYS A 291 28.09 49.63 -15.17
N TRP A 292 27.38 50.70 -15.53
CA TRP A 292 26.04 50.61 -16.09
C TRP A 292 26.12 50.39 -17.60
N SER A 293 25.33 49.44 -18.08
CA SER A 293 25.11 49.11 -19.48
C SER A 293 23.62 49.20 -19.80
N LEU A 294 23.27 48.83 -21.02
CA LEU A 294 21.90 48.75 -21.51
C LEU A 294 21.55 47.29 -21.79
N TRP A 295 20.43 46.83 -21.23
CA TRP A 295 19.81 45.55 -21.54
C TRP A 295 18.89 45.73 -22.75
N ASP A 296 19.27 45.11 -23.85
CA ASP A 296 18.47 45.01 -25.06
C ASP A 296 18.60 43.59 -25.62
N PRO A 297 17.70 42.67 -25.25
CA PRO A 297 17.80 41.28 -25.68
C PRO A 297 17.52 41.18 -27.19
N PRO A 298 18.25 40.31 -27.90
CA PRO A 298 18.12 40.20 -29.35
C PRO A 298 16.71 39.73 -29.74
N GLU A 299 16.20 40.20 -30.88
CA GLU A 299 14.84 39.85 -31.33
C GLU A 299 14.65 38.36 -31.56
N ASN A 300 15.72 37.64 -31.86
CA ASN A 300 15.71 36.20 -32.09
C ASN A 300 16.01 35.38 -30.81
N ILE A 301 15.72 35.91 -29.62
CA ILE A 301 15.92 35.18 -28.34
C ILE A 301 15.20 33.80 -28.32
N SER A 302 14.08 33.68 -29.04
CA SER A 302 13.35 32.42 -29.23
C SER A 302 14.20 31.33 -29.92
N ASP A 303 15.09 31.70 -30.85
CA ASP A 303 16.01 30.75 -31.49
C ASP A 303 17.00 30.16 -30.50
N PHE A 304 17.39 30.93 -29.47
CA PHE A 304 18.27 30.46 -28.41
C PHE A 304 17.51 29.48 -27.51
N LEU A 305 16.27 29.81 -27.12
CA LEU A 305 15.41 28.92 -26.34
C LEU A 305 15.24 27.54 -26.99
N GLU A 306 15.06 27.49 -28.32
CA GLU A 306 14.95 26.24 -29.09
C GLU A 306 16.26 25.42 -29.11
N LYS A 307 17.41 26.09 -29.01
CA LYS A 307 18.74 25.46 -29.06
C LYS A 307 19.28 25.09 -27.68
N THR A 308 18.65 25.56 -26.59
CA THR A 308 19.09 25.31 -25.22
C THR A 308 19.09 23.82 -24.88
N LEU A 309 20.24 23.34 -24.40
CA LEU A 309 20.43 21.96 -23.94
C LEU A 309 19.76 21.74 -22.58
N VAL A 310 19.28 20.53 -22.33
CA VAL A 310 18.71 20.17 -21.03
C VAL A 310 19.79 20.01 -19.95
N GLY A 311 19.48 20.45 -18.74
CA GLY A 311 20.28 20.26 -17.54
C GLY A 311 20.28 21.52 -16.69
N PRO A 312 20.98 21.50 -15.56
CA PRO A 312 21.04 22.64 -14.66
C PRO A 312 21.77 23.84 -15.28
N CYS A 313 21.34 25.06 -14.93
CA CYS A 313 22.08 26.29 -15.21
C CYS A 313 23.29 26.39 -14.27
N LYS A 314 24.50 26.57 -14.83
CA LYS A 314 25.74 26.56 -14.03
C LYS A 314 25.85 27.81 -13.16
N THR A 315 25.58 28.97 -13.75
CA THR A 315 25.69 30.28 -13.10
C THR A 315 24.65 30.39 -11.99
N LEU A 316 23.39 30.01 -12.25
CA LEU A 316 22.34 29.99 -11.22
C LEU A 316 22.73 29.09 -10.04
N ASN A 317 23.19 27.87 -10.31
CA ASN A 317 23.62 26.96 -9.24
C ASN A 317 24.82 27.51 -8.45
N ALA A 318 25.81 28.09 -9.11
CA ALA A 318 26.96 28.67 -8.43
C ALA A 318 26.54 29.84 -7.51
N ILE A 319 25.58 30.66 -7.96
CA ILE A 319 25.02 31.77 -7.20
C ILE A 319 24.22 31.25 -5.99
N THR A 320 23.44 30.18 -6.12
CA THR A 320 22.54 29.69 -5.06
C THR A 320 23.13 28.61 -4.15
N GLU A 321 24.26 28.00 -4.48
CA GLU A 321 24.86 26.86 -3.74
C GLU A 321 25.04 27.14 -2.23
N PHE A 322 25.45 28.36 -1.88
CA PHE A 322 25.66 28.75 -0.47
C PHE A 322 24.38 29.14 0.25
N SER A 323 23.28 29.30 -0.50
CA SER A 323 21.97 29.63 0.05
C SER A 323 21.14 28.37 0.22
N CYS A 324 21.16 27.43 -0.72
CA CYS A 324 20.43 26.18 -0.62
C CYS A 324 21.37 25.01 -0.89
N SER A 325 21.67 24.22 0.14
CA SER A 325 22.61 23.11 0.08
C SER A 325 22.08 21.87 -0.66
N LEU A 326 20.85 21.91 -1.17
CA LEU A 326 20.28 20.82 -1.95
C LEU A 326 20.96 20.79 -3.32
N LYS A 327 21.99 19.96 -3.45
CA LYS A 327 22.53 19.56 -4.74
C LYS A 327 21.47 18.71 -5.41
N GLY A 328 20.73 19.28 -6.36
CA GLY A 328 19.56 18.64 -6.97
C GLY A 328 19.84 17.18 -7.31
N LYS A 329 19.03 16.26 -6.76
CA LYS A 329 19.22 14.80 -6.90
C LYS A 329 19.15 14.34 -8.38
N THR A 330 18.72 15.21 -9.28
CA THR A 330 18.57 14.96 -10.71
C THR A 330 19.65 15.70 -11.52
N GLN A 331 20.94 15.44 -11.22
CA GLN A 331 22.07 15.93 -12.01
C GLN A 331 22.33 15.01 -13.22
N GLY A 332 21.49 15.14 -14.25
CA GLY A 332 21.77 14.59 -15.57
C GLY A 332 21.96 15.73 -16.56
N VAL A 333 23.19 16.00 -16.99
CA VAL A 333 23.40 16.82 -18.19
C VAL A 333 23.04 15.94 -19.38
N SER A 334 22.01 16.32 -20.13
CA SER A 334 21.65 15.64 -21.37
C SER A 334 22.28 16.37 -22.54
N SER A 335 22.76 15.62 -23.53
CA SER A 335 23.17 16.19 -24.82
C SER A 335 21.96 16.60 -25.68
N LYS A 336 20.74 16.28 -25.25
CA LYS A 336 19.50 16.62 -25.94
C LYS A 336 19.07 18.06 -25.69
N LYS A 337 18.40 18.64 -26.69
CA LYS A 337 17.75 19.96 -26.57
C LYS A 337 16.44 19.85 -25.79
N MET A 338 15.97 20.96 -25.22
CA MET A 338 14.70 20.98 -24.47
C MET A 338 13.53 20.45 -25.30
N ASN A 339 13.39 20.91 -26.54
CA ASN A 339 12.32 20.46 -27.45
C ASN A 339 12.35 18.94 -27.71
N GLU A 340 13.54 18.35 -27.85
CA GLU A 340 13.69 16.90 -28.07
C GLU A 340 13.22 16.09 -26.86
N ILE A 341 13.49 16.57 -25.64
CA ILE A 341 13.02 15.91 -24.41
C ILE A 341 11.52 16.12 -24.21
N LEU A 342 11.01 17.34 -24.44
CA LEU A 342 9.55 17.58 -24.38
C LEU A 342 8.80 16.65 -25.33
N GLN A 343 9.33 16.45 -26.54
CA GLN A 343 8.79 15.52 -27.53
C GLN A 343 8.89 14.05 -27.07
N GLU A 344 9.99 13.64 -26.45
CA GLU A 344 10.17 12.28 -25.90
C GLU A 344 9.21 12.00 -24.75
N GLU A 345 9.12 12.89 -23.76
CA GLU A 345 8.22 12.71 -22.62
C GLU A 345 6.74 12.81 -23.02
N THR A 346 6.41 13.63 -24.03
CA THR A 346 5.07 13.62 -24.64
C THR A 346 4.77 12.27 -25.27
N ARG A 347 5.72 11.67 -25.98
CA ARG A 347 5.54 10.31 -26.55
C ARG A 347 5.38 9.25 -25.47
N ASN A 348 6.10 9.37 -24.36
CA ASN A 348 5.98 8.45 -23.24
C ASN A 348 4.56 8.48 -22.62
N LEU A 349 3.89 9.63 -22.60
CA LEU A 349 2.51 9.73 -22.10
C LEU A 349 1.56 8.77 -22.83
N PHE A 350 1.75 8.52 -24.12
CA PHE A 350 0.87 7.64 -24.92
C PHE A 350 1.04 6.15 -24.61
N SER A 351 2.15 5.78 -23.96
CA SER A 351 2.32 4.41 -23.48
C SER A 351 1.49 4.12 -22.21
N ASN A 352 0.94 5.16 -21.58
CA ASN A 352 0.12 5.03 -20.38
C ASN A 352 -1.31 4.64 -20.78
N TYR A 353 -1.82 3.55 -20.19
CA TYR A 353 -3.19 3.05 -20.40
C TYR A 353 -3.58 2.84 -21.89
N PRO A 354 -2.84 2.01 -22.65
CA PRO A 354 -3.05 1.81 -24.09
C PRO A 354 -4.42 1.19 -24.46
N LYS A 355 -5.18 0.74 -23.47
CA LYS A 355 -6.53 0.18 -23.64
C LYS A 355 -7.64 1.22 -23.47
N GLY A 356 -7.33 2.38 -22.89
CA GLY A 356 -8.27 3.46 -22.63
C GLY A 356 -8.28 4.51 -23.74
N ARG A 357 -9.34 5.30 -23.81
CA ARG A 357 -9.45 6.42 -24.74
C ARG A 357 -8.88 7.69 -24.13
N THR A 358 -8.20 8.49 -24.95
CA THR A 358 -7.78 9.83 -24.55
C THR A 358 -8.95 10.80 -24.63
N MET A 359 -9.41 11.27 -23.47
CA MET A 359 -10.58 12.14 -23.36
C MET A 359 -10.23 13.62 -23.59
N GLY A 360 -8.95 13.96 -23.54
CA GLY A 360 -8.42 15.28 -23.84
C GLY A 360 -6.94 15.39 -23.47
N MET A 361 -6.30 16.42 -23.99
CA MET A 361 -4.93 16.80 -23.64
C MET A 361 -4.91 18.25 -23.21
N ILE A 362 -4.24 18.54 -22.10
CA ILE A 362 -4.16 19.89 -21.54
C ILE A 362 -2.69 20.30 -21.46
N ILE A 363 -2.35 21.50 -21.91
CA ILE A 363 -1.05 22.13 -21.65
C ILE A 363 -1.32 23.38 -20.80
N SER A 364 -0.85 23.36 -19.56
CA SER A 364 -1.12 24.40 -18.56
C SER A 364 0.16 24.91 -17.89
N GLY A 365 0.00 25.90 -17.01
CA GLY A 365 1.10 26.57 -16.33
C GLY A 365 1.47 27.90 -17.00
N PRO A 366 2.22 28.75 -16.29
CA PRO A 366 2.43 30.13 -16.73
C PRO A 366 3.43 30.25 -17.89
N LEU A 367 4.16 29.17 -18.22
CA LEU A 367 5.01 29.06 -19.41
C LEU A 367 4.32 28.31 -20.56
N ALA A 368 3.02 27.98 -20.43
CA ALA A 368 2.27 27.31 -21.48
C ALA A 368 2.12 28.23 -22.71
N PRO A 369 2.41 27.74 -23.92
CA PRO A 369 2.29 28.55 -25.12
C PRO A 369 0.83 28.84 -25.46
N SER A 370 0.58 29.99 -26.08
CA SER A 370 -0.74 30.37 -26.62
C SER A 370 -1.03 29.74 -27.99
N MET A 371 -0.01 29.23 -28.67
CA MET A 371 -0.07 28.54 -29.97
C MET A 371 0.49 27.13 -29.85
N GLN A 372 0.16 26.28 -30.83
CA GLN A 372 0.67 24.92 -30.87
C GLN A 372 2.22 24.92 -30.88
N PRO A 373 2.87 24.25 -29.92
CA PRO A 373 4.33 24.22 -29.88
C PRO A 373 4.91 23.26 -30.93
N LYS A 374 6.05 23.65 -31.54
CA LYS A 374 6.74 22.84 -32.57
C LYS A 374 7.11 21.44 -32.09
N TRP A 375 7.48 21.27 -30.82
CA TRP A 375 7.84 19.96 -30.27
C TRP A 375 6.67 18.98 -30.24
N LEU A 376 5.43 19.45 -30.38
CA LEU A 376 4.24 18.60 -30.47
C LEU A 376 3.97 18.12 -31.90
N GLU A 377 4.48 18.80 -32.94
CA GLU A 377 4.16 18.53 -34.36
C GLU A 377 4.41 17.07 -34.76
N SER A 378 5.56 16.54 -34.37
CA SER A 378 5.94 15.15 -34.65
C SER A 378 5.11 14.08 -33.91
N SER A 379 4.32 14.48 -32.91
CA SER A 379 3.47 13.61 -32.11
C SER A 379 1.99 13.74 -32.48
N LEU A 380 1.63 14.65 -33.40
CA LEU A 380 0.24 14.89 -33.79
C LEU A 380 -0.45 13.66 -34.38
N GLU A 381 0.25 12.90 -35.23
CA GLU A 381 -0.29 11.67 -35.82
C GLU A 381 -0.59 10.63 -34.72
N GLN A 382 0.32 10.46 -33.76
CA GLN A 382 0.12 9.57 -32.60
C GLN A 382 -1.00 10.06 -31.67
N LEU A 383 -1.14 11.38 -31.50
CA LEU A 383 -2.24 11.98 -30.77
C LEU A 383 -3.58 11.65 -31.44
N GLN A 384 -3.64 11.77 -32.77
CA GLN A 384 -4.83 11.44 -33.55
C GLN A 384 -5.16 9.94 -33.50
N ASP A 385 -4.15 9.07 -33.64
CA ASP A 385 -4.31 7.61 -33.49
C ASP A 385 -4.79 7.23 -32.08
N GLY A 386 -4.36 7.98 -31.06
CA GLY A 386 -4.80 7.86 -29.67
C GLY A 386 -6.18 8.46 -29.37
N GLY A 387 -6.86 8.97 -30.39
CA GLY A 387 -8.23 9.48 -30.32
C GLY A 387 -8.35 10.99 -30.05
N LEU A 388 -7.28 11.78 -30.17
CA LEU A 388 -7.38 13.25 -30.11
C LEU A 388 -7.78 13.88 -31.44
N GLU A 389 -8.77 14.75 -31.37
CA GLU A 389 -9.22 15.61 -32.46
C GLU A 389 -8.46 16.95 -32.39
N LEU A 390 -7.45 17.10 -33.24
CA LEU A 390 -6.73 18.36 -33.39
C LEU A 390 -7.61 19.37 -34.12
N GLN A 391 -7.84 20.53 -33.49
CA GLN A 391 -8.74 21.56 -34.00
C GLN A 391 -8.00 22.82 -34.40
N GLU A 392 -8.68 23.71 -35.13
CA GLU A 392 -8.17 25.03 -35.50
C GLU A 392 -8.06 26.01 -34.31
N THR A 393 -8.78 25.77 -33.21
CA THR A 393 -8.80 26.67 -32.03
C THR A 393 -8.41 25.95 -30.74
N PHE A 394 -7.26 26.34 -30.18
CA PHE A 394 -6.67 25.69 -29.00
C PHE A 394 -7.04 26.32 -27.64
N GLY A 395 -7.69 27.49 -27.66
CA GLY A 395 -7.96 28.29 -26.45
C GLY A 395 -9.15 27.83 -25.60
N GLN A 396 -9.95 26.87 -26.07
CA GLN A 396 -11.12 26.37 -25.34
C GLN A 396 -11.04 24.86 -25.09
N PRO A 397 -11.44 24.39 -23.90
CA PRO A 397 -11.46 22.96 -23.60
C PRO A 397 -12.56 22.29 -24.42
N LYS A 398 -12.21 21.18 -25.07
CA LYS A 398 -13.15 20.30 -25.80
C LYS A 398 -12.84 18.84 -25.54
N LEU A 399 -13.87 18.00 -25.65
CA LEU A 399 -13.73 16.55 -25.56
C LEU A 399 -12.85 16.08 -26.72
N HIS A 400 -11.93 15.16 -26.44
CA HIS A 400 -10.92 14.68 -27.38
C HIS A 400 -9.99 15.79 -27.92
N GLY A 401 -10.07 17.02 -27.41
CA GLY A 401 -9.31 18.15 -27.93
C GLY A 401 -8.01 18.43 -27.17
N LEU A 402 -7.13 19.20 -27.80
CA LEU A 402 -5.98 19.84 -27.17
C LEU A 402 -6.39 21.21 -26.62
N TRP A 403 -6.25 21.40 -25.31
CA TRP A 403 -6.46 22.69 -24.64
C TRP A 403 -5.14 23.33 -24.24
N LEU A 404 -4.83 24.48 -24.84
CA LEU A 404 -3.69 25.32 -24.47
C LEU A 404 -4.18 26.42 -23.53
N CYS A 405 -3.89 26.28 -22.24
CA CYS A 405 -4.30 27.22 -21.20
C CYS A 405 -3.40 28.46 -21.17
N GLY A 406 -3.21 29.11 -22.32
CA GLY A 406 -2.31 30.25 -22.48
C GLY A 406 -2.68 31.46 -21.61
N ASN A 407 -2.25 32.65 -22.02
CA ASN A 407 -2.13 33.80 -21.12
C ASN A 407 -3.42 34.37 -20.50
N SER A 408 -4.61 33.94 -20.91
CA SER A 408 -5.90 34.52 -20.49
C SER A 408 -6.64 33.74 -19.40
N SER A 409 -6.19 32.56 -18.99
CA SER A 409 -6.83 31.79 -17.91
C SER A 409 -5.83 30.95 -17.13
N ASP A 410 -5.80 31.08 -15.80
CA ASP A 410 -5.11 30.11 -14.94
C ASP A 410 -6.09 29.02 -14.47
N PRO A 411 -6.06 27.82 -15.10
CA PRO A 411 -6.96 26.74 -14.75
C PRO A 411 -6.63 26.11 -13.39
N ILE A 412 -5.45 26.39 -12.81
CA ILE A 412 -5.00 25.79 -11.57
C ILE A 412 -5.70 26.45 -10.39
N ALA A 413 -5.66 27.78 -10.28
CA ALA A 413 -6.36 28.49 -9.22
C ALA A 413 -7.89 28.34 -9.33
N GLU A 414 -8.44 28.40 -10.55
CA GLU A 414 -9.86 28.13 -10.80
C GLU A 414 -10.25 26.72 -10.32
N GLY A 415 -9.40 25.73 -10.61
CA GLY A 415 -9.61 24.33 -10.22
C GLY A 415 -9.54 24.10 -8.72
N ALA A 416 -8.63 24.79 -8.04
CA ALA A 416 -8.55 24.82 -6.59
C ALA A 416 -9.84 25.40 -5.97
N ALA A 417 -10.37 26.49 -6.51
CA ALA A 417 -11.65 27.04 -6.05
C ALA A 417 -12.83 26.08 -6.30
N ILE A 418 -12.86 25.39 -7.46
CA ILE A 418 -13.86 24.36 -7.76
C ILE A 418 -13.80 23.21 -6.74
N TYR A 419 -12.59 22.75 -6.40
CA TYR A 419 -12.39 21.74 -5.37
C TYR A 419 -12.93 22.17 -4.01
N GLY A 420 -12.54 23.34 -3.52
CA GLY A 420 -13.05 23.87 -2.24
C GLY A 420 -14.57 23.97 -2.23
N LYS A 421 -15.18 24.42 -3.33
CA LYS A 421 -16.65 24.50 -3.47
C LYS A 421 -17.31 23.12 -3.40
N ARG A 422 -16.71 22.10 -4.01
CA ARG A 422 -17.23 20.73 -3.95
C ARG A 422 -17.08 20.13 -2.55
N VAL A 423 -15.93 20.32 -1.88
CA VAL A 423 -15.69 19.86 -0.51
C VAL A 423 -16.71 20.45 0.47
N THR A 424 -16.87 21.78 0.45
CA THR A 424 -17.82 22.49 1.33
C THR A 424 -19.27 22.05 1.10
N GLN A 425 -19.61 21.67 -0.13
CA GLN A 425 -20.92 21.15 -0.51
C GLN A 425 -21.06 19.62 -0.41
N LYS A 426 -20.02 18.92 0.07
CA LYS A 426 -19.96 17.44 0.12
C LYS A 426 -20.24 16.75 -1.22
N LYS A 427 -19.86 17.40 -2.33
CA LYS A 427 -20.00 16.88 -3.69
C LYS A 427 -18.75 16.10 -4.11
N PRO A 428 -18.90 15.11 -5.03
CA PRO A 428 -17.78 14.37 -5.58
C PRO A 428 -16.66 15.26 -6.15
N THR A 429 -15.43 15.09 -5.65
CA THR A 429 -14.28 15.91 -6.07
C THR A 429 -13.40 15.22 -7.12
N TYR A 430 -12.44 14.42 -6.66
CA TYR A 430 -11.45 13.65 -7.41
C TYR A 430 -11.12 12.39 -6.59
N LEU A 431 -10.39 11.45 -7.18
CA LEU A 431 -9.87 10.28 -6.48
C LEU A 431 -8.34 10.32 -6.41
N ASP A 432 -7.77 9.82 -5.33
CA ASP A 432 -6.34 9.71 -5.13
C ASP A 432 -5.94 8.31 -4.69
N THR A 433 -4.73 7.91 -5.04
CA THR A 433 -4.10 6.69 -4.53
C THR A 433 -3.20 7.02 -3.33
N LEU A 434 -3.61 6.58 -2.13
CA LEU A 434 -2.83 6.85 -0.92
C LEU A 434 -1.49 6.10 -0.91
N PRO A 435 -0.43 6.67 -0.30
CA PRO A 435 0.75 5.89 0.06
C PRO A 435 0.38 4.70 0.96
N SER A 436 1.00 3.55 0.71
CA SER A 436 0.88 2.42 1.61
C SER A 436 1.69 2.65 2.89
N TYR A 437 1.16 2.13 4.00
CA TYR A 437 1.87 2.08 5.27
C TYR A 437 1.74 0.69 5.84
N GLY A 438 2.84 0.16 6.39
CA GLY A 438 2.86 -1.14 7.05
C GLY A 438 3.49 -1.05 8.43
N ILE A 439 3.02 -1.86 9.37
CA ILE A 439 3.58 -1.95 10.72
C ILE A 439 4.26 -3.30 10.93
N TRP A 440 5.49 -3.28 11.43
CA TRP A 440 6.25 -4.49 11.71
C TRP A 440 5.61 -5.26 12.87
N SER A 441 5.12 -6.47 12.60
CA SER A 441 4.43 -7.28 13.61
C SER A 441 4.67 -8.78 13.40
N GLU A 442 4.48 -9.55 14.47
CA GLU A 442 4.46 -11.01 14.41
C GLU A 442 3.12 -11.47 13.84
N ILE A 443 3.12 -11.95 12.60
CA ILE A 443 1.94 -12.50 11.95
C ILE A 443 1.73 -13.93 12.45
N LYS A 444 0.67 -14.12 13.24
CA LYS A 444 0.21 -15.42 13.73
C LYS A 444 -1.05 -15.84 12.98
N ASN A 445 -0.85 -16.64 11.95
CA ASN A 445 -1.95 -17.34 11.30
C ASN A 445 -2.07 -18.73 11.93
N LEU A 446 -3.26 -19.09 12.40
CA LEU A 446 -3.51 -20.43 12.95
C LEU A 446 -3.02 -21.49 11.97
N GLY A 447 -2.32 -22.49 12.49
CA GLY A 447 -1.72 -23.56 11.72
C GLY A 447 -0.45 -23.22 10.94
N PHE A 448 0.05 -21.99 10.98
CA PHE A 448 1.28 -21.61 10.31
C PHE A 448 2.33 -21.14 11.31
N GLU A 449 3.60 -21.23 10.90
CA GLU A 449 4.69 -20.68 11.70
C GLU A 449 4.52 -19.16 11.85
N PRO A 450 4.54 -18.65 13.09
CA PRO A 450 4.62 -17.22 13.31
C PRO A 450 5.83 -16.66 12.58
N HIS A 451 5.60 -15.66 11.74
CA HIS A 451 6.68 -14.98 11.03
C HIS A 451 6.50 -13.48 11.22
N TRP A 452 7.60 -12.75 11.10
CA TRP A 452 7.54 -11.30 11.18
C TRP A 452 7.44 -10.71 9.77
N ASP A 453 6.46 -9.86 9.57
CA ASP A 453 6.26 -9.10 8.34
C ASP A 453 5.56 -7.76 8.63
N PHE A 454 5.47 -6.91 7.62
CA PHE A 454 4.71 -5.66 7.68
C PHE A 454 3.22 -5.92 7.45
N TYR A 455 2.43 -5.75 8.49
CA TYR A 455 0.98 -5.77 8.39
C TYR A 455 0.49 -4.43 7.81
N PRO A 456 -0.38 -4.42 6.78
CA PRO A 456 -0.83 -3.18 6.15
C PRO A 456 -1.70 -2.34 7.10
N LEU A 457 -1.26 -1.10 7.35
CA LEU A 457 -2.06 -0.04 7.99
C LEU A 457 -2.87 0.75 6.96
N ILE A 458 -2.24 1.04 5.83
CA ILE A 458 -2.90 1.60 4.64
C ILE A 458 -2.47 0.69 3.48
N PRO A 459 -3.41 -0.07 2.87
CA PRO A 459 -3.09 -0.98 1.78
C PRO A 459 -2.52 -0.26 0.55
N GLU A 460 -1.74 -0.98 -0.25
CA GLU A 460 -1.31 -0.50 -1.56
C GLU A 460 -2.51 -0.25 -2.48
N ASN A 461 -2.41 0.78 -3.32
CA ASN A 461 -3.45 1.19 -4.27
C ASN A 461 -4.80 1.52 -3.62
N THR A 462 -4.79 1.99 -2.36
CA THR A 462 -6.01 2.48 -1.71
C THR A 462 -6.50 3.73 -2.41
N GLU A 463 -7.57 3.60 -3.22
CA GLU A 463 -8.25 4.71 -3.86
C GLU A 463 -9.23 5.37 -2.87
N ILE A 464 -9.14 6.69 -2.72
CA ILE A 464 -10.05 7.47 -1.88
C ILE A 464 -10.41 8.80 -2.51
N GLU A 465 -11.61 9.30 -2.21
CA GLU A 465 -12.05 10.61 -2.66
C GLU A 465 -11.32 11.76 -1.95
N GLY A 466 -10.90 12.76 -2.72
CA GLY A 466 -10.39 14.02 -2.21
C GLY A 466 -11.37 14.67 -1.23
N GLY A 467 -10.87 15.08 -0.07
CA GLY A 467 -11.73 15.62 0.99
C GLY A 467 -12.23 14.58 2.00
N SER A 468 -12.18 13.28 1.66
CA SER A 468 -12.55 12.18 2.55
C SER A 468 -11.33 11.59 3.29
N GLU A 469 -11.57 10.98 4.45
CA GLU A 469 -10.54 10.36 5.29
C GLU A 469 -10.64 8.83 5.20
N PHE A 470 -9.53 8.17 4.91
CA PHE A 470 -9.37 6.73 5.06
C PHE A 470 -9.26 6.43 6.55
N VAL A 471 -10.02 5.47 7.04
CA VAL A 471 -9.96 4.99 8.41
C VAL A 471 -9.79 3.49 8.38
N LEU A 472 -8.75 3.00 9.07
CA LEU A 472 -8.53 1.57 9.24
C LEU A 472 -9.58 1.00 10.21
N ASP A 473 -10.47 0.15 9.69
CA ASP A 473 -11.52 -0.51 10.45
C ASP A 473 -11.69 -1.98 9.98
N PRO A 474 -11.54 -2.99 10.86
CA PRO A 474 -11.18 -2.89 12.29
C PRO A 474 -9.71 -2.49 12.51
N PRO A 475 -9.35 -1.97 13.69
CA PRO A 475 -7.96 -1.66 14.03
C PRO A 475 -7.08 -2.92 14.06
N VAL A 476 -5.77 -2.75 13.86
CA VAL A 476 -4.81 -3.86 13.96
C VAL A 476 -4.66 -4.30 15.41
N ASP A 477 -4.87 -5.59 15.68
CA ASP A 477 -4.77 -6.22 17.01
C ASP A 477 -3.58 -7.18 17.14
N LYS A 478 -2.59 -7.04 16.24
CA LYS A 478 -1.45 -7.96 16.07
C LYS A 478 -0.25 -7.66 16.96
N LEU A 479 -0.28 -6.57 17.72
CA LEU A 479 0.83 -6.13 18.56
C LEU A 479 0.56 -6.41 20.04
N PHE A 480 1.63 -6.71 20.76
CA PHE A 480 1.58 -7.07 22.18
C PHE A 480 2.74 -6.42 22.92
N ILE A 481 2.45 -5.92 24.12
CA ILE A 481 3.47 -5.51 25.08
C ILE A 481 3.68 -6.67 26.05
N LYS A 482 4.93 -7.13 26.19
CA LYS A 482 5.27 -8.22 27.10
C LYS A 482 5.20 -7.76 28.55
N LYS A 483 4.82 -8.67 29.44
CA LYS A 483 4.94 -8.48 30.89
C LYS A 483 6.35 -8.02 31.27
N GLY A 484 6.45 -7.00 32.12
CA GLY A 484 7.71 -6.43 32.57
C GLY A 484 8.43 -5.52 31.57
N SER A 485 7.87 -5.28 30.37
CA SER A 485 8.41 -4.30 29.43
C SER A 485 8.32 -2.88 29.99
N LYS A 486 9.38 -2.10 29.79
CA LYS A 486 9.45 -0.64 30.05
C LYS A 486 9.33 0.19 28.77
N GLU A 487 9.56 -0.44 27.63
CA GLU A 487 9.59 0.18 26.32
C GLU A 487 8.80 -0.69 25.34
N PHE A 488 8.18 -0.03 24.36
CA PHE A 488 7.46 -0.67 23.27
C PHE A 488 8.01 -0.16 21.93
N PRO A 489 8.83 -0.97 21.23
CA PRO A 489 9.37 -0.61 19.93
C PRO A 489 8.29 -0.73 18.86
N LEU A 490 8.24 0.25 17.97
CA LEU A 490 7.32 0.25 16.85
C LEU A 490 8.02 0.70 15.58
N VAL A 491 7.90 -0.11 14.53
CA VAL A 491 8.54 0.14 13.24
C VAL A 491 7.46 0.24 12.17
N ILE A 492 7.45 1.36 11.44
CA ILE A 492 6.55 1.60 10.31
C ILE A 492 7.36 1.68 9.03
N LYS A 493 6.83 1.04 7.99
CA LYS A 493 7.29 1.15 6.61
C LYS A 493 6.35 2.06 5.85
N HIS A 494 6.93 2.98 5.08
CA HIS A 494 6.20 3.87 4.17
C HIS A 494 6.46 3.43 2.72
N GLY A 495 5.39 3.12 1.99
CA GLY A 495 5.44 2.72 0.59
C GLY A 495 6.35 1.53 0.33
N ILE A 496 7.01 1.57 -0.82
CA ILE A 496 8.05 0.62 -1.23
C ILE A 496 9.44 0.96 -0.69
N SER A 497 9.55 1.89 0.27
CA SER A 497 10.84 2.32 0.82
C SER A 497 11.57 1.15 1.49
N LYS A 498 12.89 1.06 1.28
CA LYS A 498 13.77 0.15 2.03
C LYS A 498 14.04 0.63 3.45
N LYS A 499 13.84 1.93 3.69
CA LYS A 499 13.99 2.58 4.99
C LYS A 499 12.66 2.52 5.73
N CYS A 500 12.74 2.25 7.02
CA CYS A 500 11.63 2.28 7.96
C CYS A 500 11.83 3.40 8.97
N ARG A 501 10.76 3.77 9.67
CA ARG A 501 10.82 4.69 10.82
C ARG A 501 10.51 3.91 12.09
N GLU A 502 11.38 4.05 13.09
CA GLU A 502 11.25 3.42 14.39
C GLU A 502 10.92 4.46 15.46
N SER A 503 9.99 4.11 16.35
CA SER A 503 9.70 4.85 17.58
C SER A 503 9.85 3.92 18.78
N GLN A 504 10.50 4.43 19.84
CA GLN A 504 10.60 3.74 21.12
C GLN A 504 9.65 4.43 22.11
N ILE A 505 8.55 3.74 22.45
CA ILE A 505 7.53 4.29 23.35
C ILE A 505 7.84 3.87 24.78
N ASN A 506 8.21 4.84 25.61
CA ASN A 506 8.42 4.64 27.04
C ASN A 506 7.09 4.42 27.77
N LEU A 507 6.98 3.32 28.49
CA LEU A 507 5.78 2.97 29.26
C LEU A 507 5.84 3.64 30.66
N PRO A 508 4.71 4.16 31.18
CA PRO A 508 4.64 4.81 32.49
C PRO A 508 4.98 3.89 33.67
N ARG A 509 4.75 2.59 33.50
CA ARG A 509 4.88 1.57 34.52
C ARG A 509 5.25 0.24 33.88
N ASP A 510 5.79 -0.65 34.70
CA ASP A 510 5.98 -2.04 34.32
C ASP A 510 4.62 -2.71 34.13
N ILE A 511 4.46 -3.43 33.02
CA ILE A 511 3.20 -4.09 32.69
C ILE A 511 3.09 -5.40 33.47
N SER A 512 1.97 -5.59 34.19
CA SER A 512 1.76 -6.76 35.07
C SER A 512 1.52 -8.05 34.29
N ASP A 513 0.92 -7.98 33.10
CA ASP A 513 0.58 -9.10 32.22
C ASP A 513 0.72 -8.72 30.74
N ASN A 514 0.80 -9.71 29.83
CA ASN A 514 0.88 -9.39 28.40
C ASN A 514 -0.36 -8.59 27.96
N CYS A 515 -0.13 -7.46 27.29
CA CYS A 515 -1.19 -6.53 26.91
C CYS A 515 -1.32 -6.43 25.39
N HIS A 516 -2.52 -6.61 24.86
CA HIS A 516 -2.81 -6.40 23.44
C HIS A 516 -2.88 -4.91 23.12
N VAL A 517 -2.36 -4.58 21.94
CA VAL A 517 -2.28 -3.23 21.42
C VAL A 517 -3.12 -3.12 20.15
N LEU A 518 -4.05 -2.15 20.15
CA LEU A 518 -4.85 -1.76 19.01
C LEU A 518 -4.17 -0.60 18.28
N VAL A 519 -3.96 -0.75 16.97
CA VAL A 519 -3.41 0.31 16.12
C VAL A 519 -4.49 0.81 15.18
N HIS A 520 -4.79 2.10 15.31
CA HIS A 520 -5.66 2.83 14.42
C HIS A 520 -4.80 3.65 13.45
N ALA A 521 -5.17 3.67 12.19
CA ALA A 521 -4.54 4.51 11.18
C ALA A 521 -5.62 5.28 10.43
N ARG A 522 -5.34 6.56 10.13
CA ARG A 522 -6.18 7.38 9.27
C ARG A 522 -5.34 8.29 8.39
N MET A 523 -5.83 8.57 7.19
CA MET A 523 -5.12 9.44 6.24
C MET A 523 -6.11 10.09 5.28
N LYS A 524 -5.83 11.35 4.91
CA LYS A 524 -6.59 12.11 3.92
C LYS A 524 -5.66 12.54 2.78
N PRO A 525 -6.08 12.47 1.51
CA PRO A 525 -5.29 12.98 0.39
C PRO A 525 -4.91 14.45 0.57
N ALA A 526 -3.72 14.83 0.12
CA ALA A 526 -3.22 16.20 0.12
C ALA A 526 -3.33 16.89 1.51
N SER A 527 -3.17 16.13 2.60
CA SER A 527 -3.37 16.61 3.97
C SER A 527 -2.23 16.24 4.92
N GLY A 528 -1.09 15.83 4.38
CA GLY A 528 0.09 15.46 5.18
C GLY A 528 0.21 13.96 5.48
N LEU A 529 0.96 13.64 6.53
CA LEU A 529 1.31 12.27 6.93
C LEU A 529 0.12 11.51 7.53
N ALA A 530 0.17 10.17 7.46
CA ALA A 530 -0.83 9.33 8.10
C ALA A 530 -0.82 9.51 9.62
N ILE A 531 -2.00 9.61 10.23
CA ILE A 531 -2.15 9.70 11.69
C ILE A 531 -2.31 8.28 12.22
N VAL A 532 -1.29 7.80 12.92
CA VAL A 532 -1.28 6.46 13.54
C VAL A 532 -1.39 6.61 15.05
N ASN A 533 -2.45 6.04 15.63
CA ASN A 533 -2.74 6.07 17.05
C ASN A 533 -2.75 4.66 17.63
N ILE A 534 -2.16 4.52 18.81
CA ILE A 534 -2.00 3.24 19.49
C ILE A 534 -2.76 3.26 20.81
N ARG A 535 -3.51 2.20 21.11
CA ARG A 535 -4.34 2.06 22.31
C ARG A 535 -4.16 0.66 22.91
N SER A 536 -4.31 0.53 24.22
CA SER A 536 -4.44 -0.81 24.85
C SER A 536 -5.86 -1.32 24.65
N SER A 537 -6.02 -2.63 24.44
CA SER A 537 -7.36 -3.23 24.29
C SER A 537 -8.07 -3.53 25.63
N GLY A 538 -7.42 -3.30 26.78
CA GLY A 538 -7.99 -3.69 28.07
C GLY A 538 -7.43 -2.99 29.32
N ASP A 539 -6.27 -2.35 29.24
CA ASP A 539 -5.70 -1.55 30.33
C ASP A 539 -5.33 -0.15 29.82
N GLU A 540 -6.26 0.79 29.96
CA GLU A 540 -6.07 2.17 29.49
C GLU A 540 -4.87 2.86 30.16
N ALA A 541 -4.47 2.41 31.37
CA ALA A 541 -3.35 2.97 32.11
C ALA A 541 -1.96 2.52 31.59
N VAL A 542 -1.91 1.65 30.57
CA VAL A 542 -0.66 1.25 29.90
C VAL A 542 0.03 2.44 29.24
N PHE A 543 -0.72 3.45 28.81
CA PHE A 543 -0.17 4.68 28.24
C PHE A 543 -0.47 5.86 29.17
N LYS A 544 0.51 6.75 29.40
CA LYS A 544 0.52 7.84 30.41
C LYS A 544 -0.75 8.70 30.51
N SER A 545 -1.62 8.71 29.49
CA SER A 545 -2.79 9.57 29.35
C SER A 545 -4.14 8.84 29.22
N GLY A 546 -4.19 7.51 29.37
CA GLY A 546 -5.47 6.77 29.39
C GLY A 546 -6.23 6.66 28.06
N LYS A 547 -5.76 7.24 26.93
CA LYS A 547 -6.63 7.38 25.74
C LYS A 547 -6.03 7.03 24.39
N SER A 548 -4.73 7.20 24.17
CA SER A 548 -3.96 6.76 22.98
C SER A 548 -2.60 7.45 22.95
N ILE A 549 -1.65 6.87 22.22
CA ILE A 549 -0.43 7.56 21.79
C ILE A 549 -0.50 7.74 20.28
N GLY A 550 -0.48 8.99 19.82
CA GLY A 550 -0.26 9.33 18.41
C GLY A 550 1.23 9.30 18.11
N LEU A 551 1.60 8.69 16.99
CA LEU A 551 2.98 8.69 16.54
C LEU A 551 3.39 10.08 16.04
N ASP A 552 4.54 10.55 16.50
CA ASP A 552 5.16 11.80 16.07
C ASP A 552 6.26 11.48 15.07
N TRP A 553 5.96 11.62 13.78
CA TRP A 553 6.87 11.30 12.68
C TRP A 553 8.19 12.06 12.74
N ASP A 554 8.20 13.28 13.30
CA ASP A 554 9.39 14.13 13.43
C ASP A 554 10.35 13.59 14.51
N ARG A 555 9.86 12.75 15.43
CA ARG A 555 10.65 12.11 16.50
C ARG A 555 11.06 10.68 16.16
N MET A 556 10.52 10.09 15.10
CA MET A 556 10.87 8.73 14.70
C MET A 556 12.25 8.69 14.05
N LYS A 557 13.03 7.67 14.38
CA LYS A 557 14.38 7.46 13.83
C LYS A 557 14.28 6.64 12.56
N GLU A 558 14.98 7.06 11.50
CA GLU A 558 15.14 6.23 10.30
C GLU A 558 16.03 5.01 10.59
N VAL A 559 15.56 3.82 10.23
CA VAL A 559 16.26 2.55 10.39
C VAL A 559 16.13 1.70 9.12
N ASP A 560 17.05 0.75 8.93
CA ASP A 560 16.88 -0.26 7.89
C ASP A 560 15.76 -1.24 8.27
N GLN A 561 15.24 -1.95 7.28
CA GLN A 561 14.21 -2.95 7.50
C GLN A 561 14.66 -3.98 8.57
N PRO A 562 13.85 -4.23 9.62
CA PRO A 562 14.23 -5.17 10.66
C PRO A 562 14.43 -6.58 10.09
N SER A 563 15.48 -7.27 10.55
CA SER A 563 15.60 -8.70 10.33
C SER A 563 14.61 -9.45 11.23
N GLN A 564 14.04 -10.56 10.74
CA GLN A 564 13.23 -11.43 11.60
C GLN A 564 14.04 -11.82 12.85
N PRO A 565 13.47 -11.70 14.06
CA PRO A 565 14.14 -12.17 15.25
C PRO A 565 14.39 -13.68 15.10
N ARG A 566 15.68 -14.09 15.12
CA ARG A 566 16.12 -15.50 15.11
C ARG A 566 15.84 -16.17 16.45
N ASP A 567 14.62 -16.05 16.94
CA ASP A 567 14.28 -16.61 18.23
C ASP A 567 14.02 -18.11 18.03
N LYS A 568 14.88 -18.95 18.62
CA LYS A 568 14.70 -20.41 18.69
C LYS A 568 13.56 -20.76 19.66
N ARG A 569 12.37 -20.18 19.47
CA ARG A 569 11.23 -20.44 20.35
C ARG A 569 10.72 -21.85 20.08
N SER A 570 10.60 -22.61 21.17
CA SER A 570 9.74 -23.78 21.19
C SER A 570 8.30 -23.29 21.26
N TYR A 571 7.44 -23.84 20.41
CA TYR A 571 6.00 -23.54 20.45
C TYR A 571 5.25 -24.61 21.24
N GLY A 572 5.85 -25.79 21.42
CA GLY A 572 5.21 -26.92 22.08
C GLY A 572 4.10 -27.56 21.24
N TYR A 573 3.98 -27.24 19.96
CA TYR A 573 3.05 -27.90 19.03
C TYR A 573 3.56 -27.88 17.59
N PRO A 574 3.14 -28.84 16.74
CA PRO A 574 3.45 -28.82 15.31
C PRO A 574 2.52 -27.88 14.54
N PHE A 575 2.96 -27.40 13.36
CA PHE A 575 2.11 -26.61 12.46
C PHE A 575 1.22 -27.50 11.56
N VAL A 576 0.23 -26.88 10.91
CA VAL A 576 -0.60 -27.56 9.90
C VAL A 576 0.28 -27.95 8.74
N ALA A 577 0.09 -29.19 8.28
CA ALA A 577 0.71 -29.69 7.07
C ALA A 577 -0.38 -30.15 6.11
N ALA A 578 -1.01 -29.16 5.48
CA ALA A 578 -2.02 -29.37 4.47
C ALA A 578 -1.38 -29.85 3.15
N GLY A 579 -1.36 -31.16 2.93
CA GLY A 579 -0.88 -31.74 1.67
C GLY A 579 -1.67 -31.25 0.45
N LYS A 580 -0.96 -30.94 -0.64
CA LYS A 580 -1.55 -30.63 -1.95
C LYS A 580 -2.06 -31.90 -2.63
N GLY A 581 -3.32 -31.92 -3.06
CA GLY A 581 -3.85 -33.03 -3.86
C GLY A 581 -3.15 -33.16 -5.22
N ARG A 582 -3.06 -34.38 -5.78
CA ARG A 582 -2.47 -34.63 -7.10
C ARG A 582 -3.09 -33.82 -8.23
N ILE A 583 -4.37 -33.47 -8.09
CA ILE A 583 -5.09 -32.64 -9.08
C ILE A 583 -4.41 -31.29 -9.34
N LEU A 584 -3.60 -30.79 -8.40
CA LEU A 584 -2.92 -29.49 -8.52
C LEU A 584 -1.63 -29.53 -9.35
N TYR A 585 -1.03 -30.71 -9.55
CA TYR A 585 0.29 -30.83 -10.19
C TYR A 585 0.40 -31.98 -11.19
N GLU A 586 -0.62 -32.82 -11.34
CA GLU A 586 -0.69 -33.88 -12.35
C GLU A 586 -1.82 -33.59 -13.36
N PRO A 587 -1.52 -32.99 -14.52
CA PRO A 587 -2.53 -32.67 -15.54
C PRO A 587 -3.36 -33.88 -15.99
N LYS A 588 -2.76 -35.08 -15.98
CA LYS A 588 -3.47 -36.34 -16.31
C LYS A 588 -4.62 -36.64 -15.34
N VAL A 589 -4.47 -36.29 -14.06
CA VAL A 589 -5.51 -36.51 -13.03
C VAL A 589 -6.69 -35.58 -13.28
N LEU A 590 -6.43 -34.30 -13.57
CA LEU A 590 -7.46 -33.35 -13.94
C LEU A 590 -8.21 -33.81 -15.19
N LYS A 591 -7.49 -34.19 -16.25
CA LYS A 591 -8.09 -34.73 -17.48
C LYS A 591 -8.96 -35.96 -17.24
N GLN A 592 -8.47 -36.94 -16.49
CA GLN A 592 -9.24 -38.15 -16.17
C GLN A 592 -10.52 -37.84 -15.40
N LEU A 593 -10.50 -36.83 -14.52
CA LEU A 593 -11.68 -36.39 -13.81
C LEU A 593 -12.67 -35.66 -14.73
N CYS A 594 -12.20 -34.81 -15.64
CA CYS A 594 -13.04 -34.21 -16.67
C CYS A 594 -13.70 -35.28 -17.56
N ASP A 595 -12.92 -36.23 -18.09
CA ASP A 595 -13.42 -37.33 -18.91
C ASP A 595 -14.47 -38.19 -18.16
N PHE A 596 -14.32 -38.31 -16.83
CA PHE A 596 -15.31 -38.98 -15.98
C PHE A 596 -16.58 -38.15 -15.85
N LEU A 597 -16.45 -36.86 -15.53
CA LEU A 597 -17.59 -35.95 -15.37
C LEU A 597 -18.38 -35.80 -16.66
N GLU A 598 -17.75 -35.71 -17.82
CA GLU A 598 -18.44 -35.70 -19.12
C GLU A 598 -19.35 -36.93 -19.28
N LYS A 599 -18.87 -38.12 -18.91
CA LYS A 599 -19.64 -39.37 -19.00
C LYS A 599 -20.81 -39.47 -18.02
N VAL A 600 -20.77 -38.72 -16.91
CA VAL A 600 -21.82 -38.75 -15.88
C VAL A 600 -22.62 -37.46 -15.77
N SER A 601 -22.28 -36.44 -16.58
CA SER A 601 -22.88 -35.10 -16.55
C SER A 601 -24.38 -35.08 -16.79
N SER A 602 -24.92 -36.09 -17.50
CA SER A 602 -26.35 -36.28 -17.74
C SER A 602 -27.07 -37.08 -16.66
N GLN A 603 -26.36 -37.55 -15.63
CA GLN A 603 -26.90 -38.42 -14.57
C GLN A 603 -27.04 -37.64 -13.25
N GLU A 604 -28.16 -37.83 -12.55
CA GLU A 604 -28.37 -37.20 -11.23
C GLU A 604 -27.69 -37.94 -10.07
N ILE A 605 -27.45 -39.25 -10.22
CA ILE A 605 -26.82 -40.15 -9.24
C ILE A 605 -25.92 -41.17 -9.94
N LEU A 606 -24.87 -41.61 -9.25
CA LEU A 606 -23.97 -42.66 -9.73
C LEU A 606 -24.60 -44.05 -9.58
N SER A 607 -24.41 -44.90 -10.59
CA SER A 607 -24.69 -46.32 -10.52
C SER A 607 -23.73 -47.05 -9.56
N ALA A 608 -24.09 -48.28 -9.18
CA ALA A 608 -23.23 -49.13 -8.36
C ALA A 608 -21.88 -49.41 -9.06
N SER A 609 -21.89 -49.64 -10.37
CA SER A 609 -20.67 -49.89 -11.15
C SER A 609 -19.77 -48.66 -11.26
N GLN A 610 -20.34 -47.45 -11.35
CA GLN A 610 -19.58 -46.19 -11.32
C GLN A 610 -19.00 -45.90 -9.93
N THR A 611 -19.77 -46.17 -8.87
CA THR A 611 -19.27 -46.08 -7.49
C THR A 611 -18.13 -47.07 -7.27
N ASP A 612 -18.27 -48.29 -7.80
CA ASP A 612 -17.22 -49.29 -7.78
C ASP A 612 -16.01 -48.85 -8.60
N TYR A 613 -16.19 -48.25 -9.77
CA TYR A 613 -15.09 -47.71 -10.57
C TYR A 613 -14.26 -46.67 -9.80
N LEU A 614 -14.91 -45.72 -9.10
CA LEU A 614 -14.22 -44.70 -8.30
C LEU A 614 -13.57 -45.27 -7.03
N SER A 615 -14.10 -46.38 -6.51
CA SER A 615 -13.64 -47.01 -5.27
C SER A 615 -12.74 -48.23 -5.44
N ARG A 616 -12.58 -48.72 -6.69
CA ARG A 616 -11.78 -49.90 -7.06
C ARG A 616 -10.33 -49.76 -6.61
N GLU A 617 -9.82 -50.82 -6.00
CA GLU A 617 -8.43 -50.86 -5.50
C GLU A 617 -7.39 -50.84 -6.61
N ASP A 618 -7.74 -51.24 -7.83
CA ASP A 618 -6.84 -51.20 -8.98
C ASP A 618 -6.78 -49.80 -9.64
N ASN A 619 -7.83 -48.98 -9.44
CA ASN A 619 -7.90 -47.64 -10.06
C ASN A 619 -7.13 -46.58 -9.26
N ARG A 620 -6.89 -46.80 -7.95
CA ARG A 620 -6.01 -46.00 -7.06
C ARG A 620 -6.09 -44.46 -7.21
N PHE A 621 -7.22 -43.97 -7.70
CA PHE A 621 -7.41 -42.61 -8.21
C PHE A 621 -7.78 -41.65 -7.08
N PHE A 622 -8.75 -42.02 -6.23
CA PHE A 622 -9.21 -41.19 -5.10
C PHE A 622 -8.43 -41.42 -3.80
N LYS A 623 -7.98 -42.65 -3.54
CA LYS A 623 -7.33 -43.00 -2.28
C LYS A 623 -5.90 -42.43 -2.24
N PRO A 624 -5.40 -42.01 -1.06
CA PRO A 624 -4.02 -41.54 -0.88
C PRO A 624 -3.01 -42.67 -0.99
N TRP A 625 -3.37 -43.90 -0.58
CA TRP A 625 -2.53 -45.07 -0.68
C TRP A 625 -2.76 -45.77 -2.03
N GLY A 626 -1.66 -45.97 -2.76
CA GLY A 626 -1.61 -46.94 -3.83
C GLY A 626 -1.14 -46.42 -5.19
N TYR A 627 -1.06 -45.11 -5.47
CA TYR A 627 -0.47 -44.71 -6.73
C TYR A 627 1.03 -45.07 -6.75
N GLU A 628 1.40 -46.13 -7.48
CA GLU A 628 2.79 -46.48 -7.74
C GLU A 628 3.35 -45.41 -8.67
N LYS A 629 4.20 -44.54 -8.14
CA LYS A 629 5.00 -43.64 -8.95
C LYS A 629 6.34 -44.27 -9.28
N SER A 630 6.84 -43.88 -10.44
CA SER A 630 8.22 -44.05 -10.89
C SER A 630 9.26 -43.34 -9.99
N ASP A 631 8.82 -42.51 -9.04
CA ASP A 631 9.66 -41.79 -8.08
C ASP A 631 9.48 -42.33 -6.65
N PRO A 632 10.50 -43.01 -6.07
CA PRO A 632 10.50 -43.51 -4.70
C PRO A 632 10.32 -42.44 -3.62
N ASN A 633 10.51 -41.15 -3.95
CA ASN A 633 10.45 -40.03 -3.01
C ASN A 633 9.08 -39.33 -2.95
N SER A 634 8.12 -39.72 -3.78
CA SER A 634 6.76 -39.17 -3.79
C SER A 634 5.93 -39.67 -2.60
N TYR A 635 5.24 -38.76 -1.88
CA TYR A 635 4.29 -39.13 -0.84
C TYR A 635 3.04 -39.82 -1.41
N SER A 636 2.37 -40.62 -0.58
CA SER A 636 1.05 -41.22 -0.88
C SER A 636 -0.04 -40.14 -0.77
N VAL A 637 -0.30 -39.40 -1.86
CA VAL A 637 -1.24 -38.28 -1.86
C VAL A 637 -2.51 -38.61 -2.64
N GLY A 638 -3.67 -38.26 -2.06
CA GLY A 638 -4.97 -38.42 -2.72
C GLY A 638 -5.10 -37.52 -3.96
N MET A 639 -6.16 -37.74 -4.74
CA MET A 639 -6.49 -36.83 -5.85
C MET A 639 -6.72 -35.41 -5.33
N PHE A 640 -7.57 -35.28 -4.32
CA PHE A 640 -7.72 -34.06 -3.53
C PHE A 640 -6.86 -34.12 -2.28
N GLY A 641 -6.59 -32.94 -1.73
CA GLY A 641 -5.89 -32.78 -0.45
C GLY A 641 -6.55 -31.71 0.40
N PRO A 642 -6.15 -31.59 1.67
CA PRO A 642 -6.62 -30.54 2.57
C PRO A 642 -6.24 -29.12 2.15
N HIS A 643 -5.24 -28.95 1.28
CA HIS A 643 -4.92 -27.63 0.70
C HIS A 643 -5.90 -27.29 -0.43
N LYS A 644 -6.71 -26.24 -0.24
CA LYS A 644 -7.65 -25.71 -1.24
C LYS A 644 -6.93 -24.69 -2.13
N THR A 645 -7.12 -24.83 -3.45
CA THR A 645 -6.54 -23.95 -4.48
C THR A 645 -7.48 -22.81 -4.86
N ASP A 646 -6.94 -21.74 -5.44
CA ASP A 646 -7.69 -20.63 -6.06
C ASP A 646 -7.98 -20.86 -7.56
N ALA A 647 -7.49 -21.97 -8.12
CA ALA A 647 -7.75 -22.33 -9.52
C ALA A 647 -9.24 -22.63 -9.77
N LYS A 648 -9.94 -21.66 -10.39
CA LYS A 648 -11.40 -21.70 -10.63
C LYS A 648 -11.88 -22.98 -11.31
N GLU A 649 -11.11 -23.51 -12.26
CA GLU A 649 -11.43 -24.76 -12.98
C GLU A 649 -11.51 -25.96 -12.03
N ILE A 650 -10.51 -26.13 -11.16
CA ILE A 650 -10.45 -27.23 -10.20
C ILE A 650 -11.57 -27.11 -9.17
N ILE A 651 -11.85 -25.89 -8.70
CA ILE A 651 -12.97 -25.63 -7.78
C ILE A 651 -14.29 -26.06 -8.42
N LYS A 652 -14.56 -25.61 -9.64
CA LYS A 652 -15.79 -25.96 -10.38
C LYS A 652 -15.97 -27.47 -10.53
N ILE A 653 -14.92 -28.17 -10.96
CA ILE A 653 -14.92 -29.63 -11.14
C ILE A 653 -15.16 -30.36 -9.81
N ALA A 654 -14.52 -29.89 -8.74
CA ALA A 654 -14.68 -30.50 -7.42
C ALA A 654 -16.10 -30.30 -6.88
N ASP A 655 -16.70 -29.13 -7.10
CA ASP A 655 -18.08 -28.83 -6.71
C ASP A 655 -19.07 -29.73 -7.47
N GLU A 656 -18.93 -29.85 -8.80
CA GLU A 656 -19.77 -30.74 -9.64
C GLU A 656 -19.70 -32.19 -9.16
N LEU A 657 -18.48 -32.71 -8.98
CA LEU A 657 -18.27 -34.06 -8.46
C LEU A 657 -18.86 -34.24 -7.05
N GLY A 658 -18.63 -33.26 -6.16
CA GLY A 658 -19.11 -33.29 -4.79
C GLY A 658 -20.63 -33.38 -4.72
N ILE A 659 -21.34 -32.60 -5.54
CA ILE A 659 -22.80 -32.63 -5.67
C ILE A 659 -23.27 -34.02 -6.10
N ILE A 660 -22.67 -34.59 -7.14
CA ILE A 660 -23.02 -35.92 -7.66
C ILE A 660 -22.82 -37.00 -6.59
N LEU A 661 -21.66 -37.00 -5.93
CA LEU A 661 -21.33 -37.96 -4.87
C LEU A 661 -22.27 -37.83 -3.67
N TYR A 662 -22.58 -36.61 -3.24
CA TYR A 662 -23.46 -36.38 -2.09
C TYR A 662 -24.92 -36.75 -2.39
N ARG A 663 -25.44 -36.41 -3.58
CA ARG A 663 -26.76 -36.88 -4.03
C ARG A 663 -26.81 -38.40 -4.04
N SER A 664 -25.81 -39.04 -4.65
CA SER A 664 -25.70 -40.52 -4.68
C SER A 664 -25.70 -41.12 -3.28
N LEU A 665 -24.99 -40.51 -2.32
CA LEU A 665 -24.97 -40.96 -0.93
C LEU A 665 -26.35 -40.89 -0.26
N ARG A 666 -27.13 -39.84 -0.54
CA ARG A 666 -28.48 -39.66 0.04
C ARG A 666 -29.46 -40.74 -0.42
N PHE A 667 -29.36 -41.16 -1.68
CA PHE A 667 -30.25 -42.16 -2.27
C PHE A 667 -29.72 -43.61 -2.16
N ALA A 668 -28.45 -43.80 -1.78
CA ALA A 668 -27.87 -45.12 -1.64
C ALA A 668 -28.51 -45.93 -0.48
N PRO A 669 -28.87 -47.21 -0.71
CA PRO A 669 -29.38 -48.08 0.35
C PRO A 669 -28.31 -48.31 1.43
N PRO A 670 -28.70 -48.65 2.67
CA PRO A 670 -27.76 -49.06 3.70
C PRO A 670 -26.89 -50.23 3.22
N GLY A 671 -25.57 -50.14 3.41
CA GLY A 671 -24.64 -51.20 3.00
C GLY A 671 -23.36 -50.68 2.36
N THR A 672 -22.72 -51.53 1.56
CA THR A 672 -21.37 -51.32 1.02
C THR A 672 -21.27 -50.07 0.14
N VAL A 673 -22.25 -49.80 -0.71
CA VAL A 673 -22.27 -48.63 -1.62
C VAL A 673 -22.25 -47.32 -0.81
N LYS A 674 -23.12 -47.20 0.19
CA LYS A 674 -23.19 -46.02 1.06
C LYS A 674 -21.88 -45.78 1.82
N ARG A 675 -21.26 -46.86 2.33
CA ARG A 675 -19.94 -46.79 2.98
C ARG A 675 -18.85 -46.29 2.02
N LYS A 676 -18.84 -46.75 0.77
CA LYS A 676 -17.89 -46.32 -0.27
C LYS A 676 -18.07 -44.85 -0.63
N LEU A 677 -19.30 -44.40 -0.85
CA LEU A 677 -19.62 -42.99 -1.16
C LEU A 677 -19.22 -42.05 -0.02
N CYS A 678 -19.48 -42.43 1.23
CA CYS A 678 -19.03 -41.68 2.39
C CYS A 678 -17.49 -41.57 2.44
N GLY A 679 -16.78 -42.66 2.12
CA GLY A 679 -15.32 -42.66 1.99
C GLY A 679 -14.83 -41.72 0.87
N LEU A 680 -15.44 -41.77 -0.31
CA LEU A 680 -15.10 -40.91 -1.46
C LEU A 680 -15.28 -39.42 -1.12
N LEU A 681 -16.40 -39.06 -0.51
CA LEU A 681 -16.64 -37.70 -0.01
C LEU A 681 -15.61 -37.29 1.06
N GLY A 682 -15.19 -38.22 1.92
CA GLY A 682 -14.08 -38.00 2.85
C GLY A 682 -12.74 -37.75 2.17
N TYR A 683 -12.46 -38.41 1.03
CA TYR A 683 -11.23 -38.22 0.25
C TYR A 683 -11.19 -36.91 -0.55
N MET A 684 -12.27 -36.12 -0.57
CA MET A 684 -12.28 -34.78 -1.14
C MET A 684 -11.71 -33.72 -0.19
N TYR A 685 -11.51 -34.03 1.11
CA TYR A 685 -10.92 -33.13 2.10
C TYR A 685 -11.58 -31.74 2.15
N ALA A 686 -10.86 -30.67 1.79
CA ALA A 686 -11.34 -29.29 1.80
C ALA A 686 -12.31 -28.96 0.64
N TYR A 687 -12.42 -29.87 -0.33
CA TYR A 687 -13.32 -29.77 -1.48
C TYR A 687 -14.65 -30.49 -1.27
N THR A 688 -14.85 -31.14 -0.11
CA THR A 688 -16.10 -31.81 0.19
C THR A 688 -17.26 -30.82 0.34
N PRO A 689 -18.46 -31.10 -0.19
CA PRO A 689 -19.63 -30.24 0.00
C PRO A 689 -19.93 -29.95 1.47
N SER A 690 -20.30 -28.71 1.77
CA SER A 690 -20.58 -28.26 3.14
C SER A 690 -21.79 -28.99 3.74
N GLU A 691 -22.74 -29.39 2.88
CA GLU A 691 -23.93 -30.16 3.24
C GLU A 691 -23.57 -31.56 3.72
N PHE A 692 -22.58 -32.21 3.12
CA PHE A 692 -22.09 -33.51 3.59
C PHE A 692 -21.44 -33.37 4.96
N SER A 693 -20.57 -32.37 5.14
CA SER A 693 -19.91 -32.13 6.43
C SER A 693 -20.93 -31.85 7.54
N SER A 694 -21.94 -31.04 7.24
CA SER A 694 -23.06 -30.75 8.14
C SER A 694 -23.88 -31.99 8.48
N ALA A 695 -24.22 -32.80 7.47
CA ALA A 695 -24.96 -34.04 7.66
C ALA A 695 -24.16 -35.07 8.46
N LEU A 696 -22.85 -35.16 8.23
CA LEU A 696 -21.94 -36.02 8.97
C LEU A 696 -21.85 -35.58 10.45
N ALA A 697 -21.69 -34.29 10.72
CA ALA A 697 -21.66 -33.75 12.08
C ALA A 697 -22.99 -34.06 12.82
N LYS A 698 -24.14 -33.83 12.16
CA LYS A 698 -25.45 -34.20 12.70
C LYS A 698 -25.57 -35.70 13.00
N SER A 699 -24.94 -36.57 12.20
CA SER A 699 -24.99 -38.01 12.44
C SER A 699 -24.26 -38.47 13.70
N PHE A 700 -23.45 -37.61 14.33
CA PHE A 700 -22.73 -37.92 15.57
C PHE A 700 -23.54 -37.63 16.85
N SER A 701 -24.82 -37.23 16.73
CA SER A 701 -25.74 -37.14 17.86
C SER A 701 -26.00 -38.52 18.51
N LYS A 702 -26.33 -38.54 19.82
CA LYS A 702 -26.57 -39.77 20.60
C LYS A 702 -27.56 -40.73 19.92
N GLY A 703 -27.15 -41.99 19.76
CA GLY A 703 -28.01 -43.09 19.31
C GLY A 703 -27.86 -43.52 17.83
N ALA A 704 -27.03 -42.83 17.04
CA ALA A 704 -26.80 -43.22 15.65
C ALA A 704 -25.87 -44.44 15.51
N VAL A 705 -26.22 -45.37 14.60
CA VAL A 705 -25.33 -46.47 14.21
C VAL A 705 -24.27 -45.92 13.25
N LEU A 706 -23.02 -45.88 13.73
CA LEU A 706 -21.88 -45.38 12.97
C LEU A 706 -21.04 -46.52 12.40
N TYR A 707 -20.42 -46.28 11.25
CA TYR A 707 -19.39 -47.15 10.68
C TYR A 707 -18.07 -46.39 10.50
N SER A 708 -16.95 -47.13 10.44
CA SER A 708 -15.58 -46.58 10.44
C SER A 708 -15.36 -45.45 9.43
N ASN A 709 -15.91 -45.56 8.21
CA ASN A 709 -15.75 -44.53 7.17
C ASN A 709 -16.36 -43.17 7.55
N GLN A 710 -17.41 -43.11 8.39
CA GLN A 710 -17.96 -41.84 8.86
C GLN A 710 -16.99 -41.15 9.82
N ILE A 711 -16.42 -41.92 10.76
CA ILE A 711 -15.44 -41.41 11.73
C ILE A 711 -14.20 -40.91 10.95
N ILE A 712 -13.65 -41.75 10.06
CA ILE A 712 -12.50 -41.39 9.21
C ILE A 712 -12.81 -40.17 8.33
N ALA A 713 -14.00 -40.08 7.73
CA ALA A 713 -14.37 -38.93 6.91
C ALA A 713 -14.37 -37.64 7.73
N ALA A 714 -14.85 -37.67 8.98
CA ALA A 714 -14.85 -36.50 9.85
C ALA A 714 -13.45 -35.91 10.06
N GLY A 715 -12.44 -36.77 10.29
CA GLY A 715 -11.05 -36.33 10.40
C GLY A 715 -10.48 -35.68 9.15
N ARG A 716 -11.08 -35.92 7.98
CA ARG A 716 -10.67 -35.31 6.71
C ARG A 716 -11.48 -34.09 6.32
N VAL A 717 -12.74 -33.96 6.73
CA VAL A 717 -13.66 -32.94 6.19
C VAL A 717 -14.05 -31.88 7.20
N PHE A 718 -13.86 -32.11 8.49
CA PHE A 718 -14.19 -31.15 9.55
C PHE A 718 -13.10 -30.09 9.66
N HIS A 719 -13.19 -29.11 8.76
CA HIS A 719 -12.29 -27.96 8.70
C HIS A 719 -12.75 -26.77 9.55
N ASN A 720 -13.97 -26.80 10.09
CA ASN A 720 -14.46 -25.80 11.05
C ASN A 720 -14.63 -26.39 12.45
N VAL A 721 -14.50 -25.54 13.47
CA VAL A 721 -14.51 -25.95 14.88
C VAL A 721 -15.84 -26.57 15.32
N HIS A 722 -16.98 -26.08 14.82
CA HIS A 722 -18.30 -26.59 15.23
C HIS A 722 -18.57 -28.04 14.76
N HIS A 723 -18.19 -28.37 13.52
CA HIS A 723 -18.25 -29.75 13.04
C HIS A 723 -17.26 -30.63 13.81
N PHE A 724 -16.04 -30.12 14.05
CA PHE A 724 -15.02 -30.83 14.82
C PHE A 724 -15.47 -31.15 16.25
N GLU A 725 -16.17 -30.22 16.91
CA GLU A 725 -16.76 -30.43 18.23
C GLU A 725 -17.76 -31.60 18.25
N SER A 726 -18.51 -31.84 17.17
CA SER A 726 -19.44 -32.97 17.09
C SER A 726 -18.71 -34.32 17.12
N LEU A 727 -17.52 -34.40 16.50
CA LEU A 727 -16.65 -35.58 16.60
C LEU A 727 -16.08 -35.74 18.02
N VAL A 728 -15.69 -34.63 18.64
CA VAL A 728 -15.13 -34.61 20.00
C VAL A 728 -16.18 -35.02 21.04
N ASP A 729 -17.42 -34.54 20.92
CA ASP A 729 -18.52 -34.90 21.82
C ASP A 729 -18.84 -36.39 21.74
N LEU A 730 -18.86 -36.96 20.53
CA LEU A 730 -18.98 -38.41 20.32
C LEU A 730 -17.83 -39.17 20.98
N PHE A 731 -16.60 -38.67 20.84
CA PHE A 731 -15.41 -39.30 21.40
C PHE A 731 -15.43 -39.29 22.94
N ILE A 732 -15.81 -38.17 23.58
CA ILE A 732 -15.85 -38.05 25.05
C ILE A 732 -17.00 -38.87 25.64
N SER A 733 -18.16 -38.89 24.98
CA SER A 733 -19.40 -39.47 25.49
C SER A 733 -19.52 -40.99 25.34
N ASN A 734 -18.66 -41.64 24.55
CA ASN A 734 -18.73 -43.08 24.32
C ASN A 734 -18.31 -43.86 25.59
N PRO A 735 -19.24 -44.53 26.30
CA PRO A 735 -18.94 -45.23 27.55
C PRO A 735 -18.24 -46.58 27.33
N SER A 736 -18.30 -47.13 26.11
CA SER A 736 -17.83 -48.49 25.77
C SER A 736 -16.38 -48.52 25.28
N TYR A 737 -15.51 -47.71 25.89
CA TYR A 737 -14.09 -47.73 25.55
C TYR A 737 -13.42 -48.92 26.26
N PRO A 738 -12.72 -49.83 25.54
CA PRO A 738 -12.39 -49.81 24.11
C PRO A 738 -13.39 -50.53 23.19
N SER A 739 -13.74 -49.90 22.07
CA SER A 739 -14.47 -50.51 20.94
C SER A 739 -13.55 -50.79 19.74
N GLU A 740 -14.02 -51.55 18.75
CA GLU A 740 -13.28 -51.80 17.48
C GLU A 740 -12.95 -50.50 16.70
N TYR A 741 -13.61 -49.38 17.01
CA TYR A 741 -13.41 -48.08 16.35
C TYR A 741 -12.48 -47.12 17.11
N THR A 742 -12.01 -47.50 18.30
CA THR A 742 -11.09 -46.73 19.16
C THR A 742 -9.99 -46.01 18.38
N GLN A 743 -9.27 -46.74 17.53
CA GLN A 743 -8.16 -46.20 16.73
C GLN A 743 -8.58 -45.09 15.77
N TRP A 744 -9.80 -45.16 15.22
CA TRP A 744 -10.31 -44.21 14.24
C TRP A 744 -10.76 -42.91 14.90
N TYR A 745 -11.17 -42.93 16.18
CA TYR A 745 -11.41 -41.70 16.93
C TYR A 745 -10.11 -40.91 17.10
N PHE A 746 -9.04 -41.55 17.56
CA PHE A 746 -7.72 -40.91 17.69
C PHE A 746 -7.20 -40.40 16.35
N TRP A 747 -7.33 -41.22 15.29
CA TRP A 747 -6.93 -40.84 13.94
C TRP A 747 -7.71 -39.61 13.45
N SER A 748 -9.02 -39.57 13.67
CA SER A 748 -9.85 -38.48 13.14
C SER A 748 -9.65 -37.19 13.92
N PHE A 749 -9.51 -37.29 15.24
CA PHE A 749 -9.13 -36.17 16.11
C PHE A 749 -7.81 -35.55 15.66
N MET A 750 -6.77 -36.37 15.49
CA MET A 750 -5.46 -35.85 15.09
C MET A 750 -5.44 -35.33 13.67
N ARG A 751 -6.19 -35.92 12.72
CA ARG A 751 -6.19 -35.47 11.32
C ARG A 751 -6.86 -34.12 11.11
N ALA A 752 -7.97 -33.84 11.79
CA ALA A 752 -8.61 -32.54 11.69
C ALA A 752 -7.65 -31.43 12.17
N LEU A 753 -6.99 -31.66 13.31
CA LEU A 753 -5.93 -30.81 13.84
C LEU A 753 -4.64 -30.87 13.01
N CYS A 754 -4.44 -31.82 12.13
CA CYS A 754 -3.24 -31.88 11.30
C CYS A 754 -3.40 -31.07 10.02
N TYR A 755 -4.63 -30.99 9.51
CA TYR A 755 -4.96 -30.49 8.18
C TYR A 755 -5.51 -29.08 8.17
N TYR A 756 -6.19 -28.67 9.25
CA TYR A 756 -6.97 -27.44 9.25
C TYR A 756 -6.58 -26.51 10.41
N PRO A 757 -6.51 -25.20 10.16
CA PRO A 757 -6.30 -24.20 11.20
C PRO A 757 -7.40 -24.17 12.27
N ASP A 758 -8.67 -24.10 11.85
CA ASP A 758 -9.80 -23.76 12.73
C ASP A 758 -10.08 -24.77 13.86
N PRO A 759 -9.91 -26.10 13.69
CA PRO A 759 -10.04 -27.07 14.78
C PRO A 759 -9.17 -26.79 16.02
N ALA A 760 -8.08 -26.00 15.89
CA ALA A 760 -7.27 -25.57 17.03
C ALA A 760 -8.03 -24.66 18.03
N ARG A 761 -9.18 -24.11 17.63
CA ARG A 761 -10.07 -23.28 18.46
C ARG A 761 -11.06 -24.08 19.31
N LEU A 762 -10.93 -25.40 19.38
CA LEU A 762 -11.78 -26.28 20.19
C LEU A 762 -11.89 -25.75 21.63
N ASN A 763 -13.09 -25.83 22.21
CA ASN A 763 -13.28 -25.54 23.63
C ASN A 763 -12.28 -26.31 24.51
N ILE A 764 -11.62 -25.59 25.42
CA ILE A 764 -10.49 -26.12 26.18
C ILE A 764 -10.88 -27.29 27.09
N GLU A 765 -12.06 -27.26 27.70
CA GLU A 765 -12.56 -28.32 28.57
C GLU A 765 -12.79 -29.62 27.78
N LYS A 766 -13.33 -29.50 26.56
CA LYS A 766 -13.45 -30.62 25.62
C LYS A 766 -12.07 -31.17 25.22
N GLY A 767 -11.11 -30.29 24.99
CA GLY A 767 -9.70 -30.65 24.78
C GLY A 767 -9.12 -31.47 25.93
N HIS A 768 -9.27 -31.01 27.17
CA HIS A 768 -8.85 -31.75 28.37
C HIS A 768 -9.56 -33.11 28.49
N ALA A 769 -10.87 -33.16 28.23
CA ALA A 769 -11.63 -34.40 28.29
C ALA A 769 -11.11 -35.45 27.29
N VAL A 770 -10.73 -35.04 26.06
CA VAL A 770 -10.08 -35.93 25.09
C VAL A 770 -8.74 -36.44 25.61
N PHE A 771 -7.90 -35.57 26.18
CA PHE A 771 -6.61 -35.95 26.75
C PHE A 771 -6.74 -36.87 27.97
N HIS A 772 -7.76 -36.67 28.81
CA HIS A 772 -8.09 -37.59 29.90
C HIS A 772 -8.48 -38.98 29.37
N ARG A 773 -9.29 -39.05 28.29
CA ARG A 773 -9.63 -40.32 27.63
C ARG A 773 -8.40 -41.00 27.01
N LEU A 774 -7.53 -40.24 26.35
CA LEU A 774 -6.24 -40.72 25.84
C LEU A 774 -5.38 -41.32 26.95
N HIS A 775 -5.25 -40.61 28.07
CA HIS A 775 -4.52 -41.06 29.26
C HIS A 775 -5.14 -42.36 29.81
N GLN A 776 -6.46 -42.39 30.05
CA GLN A 776 -7.16 -43.56 30.55
C GLN A 776 -6.94 -44.79 29.65
N TYR A 777 -7.11 -44.62 28.34
CA TYR A 777 -6.94 -45.70 27.37
C TYR A 777 -5.52 -46.28 27.40
N LEU A 778 -4.50 -45.40 27.38
CA LEU A 778 -3.11 -45.83 27.44
C LEU A 778 -2.79 -46.55 28.76
N TYR A 779 -3.46 -46.17 29.86
CA TYR A 779 -3.20 -46.72 31.20
C TYR A 779 -3.78 -48.13 31.33
N GLU A 780 -5.05 -48.30 30.92
CA GLU A 780 -5.75 -49.59 30.91
C GLU A 780 -5.08 -50.59 29.97
N ASN A 781 -4.53 -50.12 28.85
CA ASN A 781 -3.95 -50.98 27.82
C ASN A 781 -2.42 -51.05 27.86
N ARG A 782 -1.75 -50.51 28.89
CA ARG A 782 -0.27 -50.39 28.97
C ARG A 782 0.52 -51.68 28.71
N ASN A 783 -0.09 -52.85 28.95
CA ASN A 783 0.52 -54.16 28.70
C ASN A 783 -0.03 -54.89 27.45
N ASN A 784 -1.11 -54.38 26.84
CA ASN A 784 -1.96 -55.11 25.89
C ASN A 784 -2.17 -54.42 24.53
N ILE A 785 -1.62 -53.22 24.28
CA ILE A 785 -1.69 -52.63 22.92
C ILE A 785 -0.76 -53.44 21.99
N LYS A 786 -1.32 -54.42 21.29
CA LYS A 786 -0.58 -55.28 20.36
C LYS A 786 -0.34 -54.62 18.99
N GLU A 787 -1.25 -53.76 18.54
CA GLU A 787 -1.16 -53.09 17.25
C GLU A 787 -0.31 -51.80 17.32
N GLU A 788 0.75 -51.71 16.51
CA GLU A 788 1.60 -50.52 16.40
C GLU A 788 0.83 -49.30 15.84
N SER A 789 -0.16 -49.52 14.98
CA SER A 789 -1.03 -48.48 14.40
C SER A 789 -1.77 -47.68 15.47
N VAL A 790 -2.33 -48.39 16.47
CA VAL A 790 -3.06 -47.76 17.58
C VAL A 790 -2.14 -46.89 18.43
N LYS A 791 -0.94 -47.39 18.77
CA LYS A 791 0.07 -46.61 19.49
C LYS A 791 0.47 -45.36 18.71
N LYS A 792 0.70 -45.52 17.39
CA LYS A 792 1.02 -44.40 16.49
C LYS A 792 -0.07 -43.33 16.56
N TYR A 793 -1.34 -43.71 16.46
CA TYR A 793 -2.45 -42.76 16.48
C TYR A 793 -2.65 -42.10 17.84
N CYS A 794 -2.43 -42.80 18.95
CA CYS A 794 -2.44 -42.18 20.28
C CYS A 794 -1.33 -41.13 20.42
N LEU A 795 -0.09 -41.46 20.01
CA LEU A 795 1.03 -40.51 20.06
C LEU A 795 0.79 -39.31 19.14
N CYS A 796 0.29 -39.52 17.92
CA CYS A 796 -0.07 -38.43 17.01
C CYS A 796 -1.24 -37.59 17.54
N ALA A 797 -2.21 -38.19 18.23
CA ALA A 797 -3.32 -37.47 18.85
C ALA A 797 -2.85 -36.58 20.01
N VAL A 798 -1.86 -37.03 20.80
CA VAL A 798 -1.18 -36.16 21.76
C VAL A 798 -0.47 -35.04 21.01
N LEU A 799 0.42 -35.36 20.07
CA LEU A 799 1.23 -34.39 19.33
C LEU A 799 0.41 -33.28 18.64
N PHE A 800 -0.54 -33.64 17.78
CA PHE A 800 -1.37 -32.68 17.06
C PHE A 800 -2.47 -32.09 17.97
N GLY A 801 -2.85 -32.80 19.03
CA GLY A 801 -3.68 -32.26 20.11
C GLY A 801 -3.05 -31.06 20.82
N LEU A 802 -1.72 -30.99 20.88
CA LEU A 802 -1.03 -29.82 21.44
C LEU A 802 -1.27 -28.54 20.63
N ARG A 803 -1.75 -28.62 19.38
CA ARG A 803 -2.14 -27.43 18.60
C ARG A 803 -3.24 -26.60 19.24
N LEU A 804 -3.99 -27.14 20.21
CA LEU A 804 -4.91 -26.34 21.02
C LEU A 804 -4.19 -25.19 21.76
N ARG A 805 -2.86 -25.29 21.96
CA ARG A 805 -2.00 -24.20 22.45
C ARG A 805 -1.95 -22.98 21.52
N GLU A 806 -2.25 -23.14 20.23
CA GLU A 806 -2.32 -22.01 19.28
C GLU A 806 -3.42 -21.02 19.64
N ALA A 807 -4.56 -21.50 20.14
CA ALA A 807 -5.67 -20.67 20.60
C ALA A 807 -5.62 -20.42 22.12
N THR A 808 -5.09 -21.38 22.89
CA THR A 808 -5.01 -21.31 24.36
C THR A 808 -3.60 -21.68 24.84
N PRO A 809 -2.66 -20.73 24.91
CA PRO A 809 -1.24 -21.01 25.17
C PRO A 809 -0.93 -21.83 26.44
N ASN A 810 -1.79 -21.77 27.45
CA ASN A 810 -1.60 -22.49 28.73
C ASN A 810 -2.16 -23.92 28.71
N PHE A 811 -2.65 -24.42 27.57
CA PHE A 811 -3.15 -25.81 27.48
C PHE A 811 -2.03 -26.82 27.77
N LEU A 812 -2.25 -27.70 28.77
CA LEU A 812 -1.26 -28.68 29.24
C LEU A 812 0.10 -28.02 29.53
N ASP A 813 0.12 -26.96 30.34
CA ASP A 813 1.35 -26.27 30.76
C ASP A 813 2.17 -27.08 31.78
N GLU A 814 3.20 -26.48 32.38
CA GLU A 814 4.06 -27.15 33.38
C GLU A 814 3.37 -27.49 34.70
N ASN A 815 2.23 -26.88 35.01
CA ASN A 815 1.51 -27.11 36.26
C ASN A 815 0.37 -28.10 36.10
N ASP A 816 0.06 -28.51 34.86
CA ASP A 816 -1.03 -29.45 34.59
C ASP A 816 -0.66 -30.90 34.95
N SER A 817 -1.34 -31.43 35.96
CA SER A 817 -1.22 -32.84 36.38
C SER A 817 -1.43 -33.85 35.24
N LEU A 818 -2.33 -33.56 34.29
CA LEU A 818 -2.62 -34.44 33.16
C LEU A 818 -1.42 -34.53 32.21
N ARG A 819 -0.70 -33.41 31.99
CA ARG A 819 0.55 -33.40 31.23
C ARG A 819 1.58 -34.32 31.87
N HIS A 820 1.81 -34.20 33.19
CA HIS A 820 2.79 -35.03 33.89
C HIS A 820 2.46 -36.53 33.82
N ASN A 821 1.16 -36.86 33.96
CA ASN A 821 0.69 -38.23 33.85
C ASN A 821 0.92 -38.81 32.44
N LEU A 822 0.56 -38.06 31.40
CA LEU A 822 0.82 -38.44 30.01
C LEU A 822 2.31 -38.56 29.72
N TYR A 823 3.12 -37.62 30.20
CA TYR A 823 4.57 -37.64 30.05
C TYR A 823 5.17 -38.93 30.64
N GLY A 824 4.83 -39.24 31.90
CA GLY A 824 5.29 -40.45 32.58
C GLY A 824 4.89 -41.72 31.83
N MET A 825 3.67 -41.77 31.30
CA MET A 825 3.19 -42.92 30.55
C MET A 825 3.86 -43.09 29.19
N ILE A 826 4.01 -42.02 28.41
CA ILE A 826 4.67 -42.06 27.09
C ILE A 826 6.14 -42.45 27.25
N LYS A 827 6.82 -41.89 28.27
CA LYS A 827 8.23 -42.20 28.59
C LYS A 827 8.43 -43.66 28.98
N ASN A 828 7.54 -44.22 29.78
CA ASN A 828 7.65 -45.59 30.32
C ASN A 828 6.96 -46.65 29.45
N MET A 829 6.50 -46.30 28.25
CA MET A 829 5.83 -47.25 27.34
C MET A 829 6.83 -48.34 26.90
N LYS A 830 6.51 -49.62 27.19
CA LYS A 830 7.41 -50.78 26.98
C LYS A 830 7.95 -50.91 25.56
N SER A 831 7.13 -50.61 24.56
CA SER A 831 7.51 -50.64 23.14
C SER A 831 7.66 -49.21 22.61
N GLN A 832 8.88 -48.77 22.38
CA GLN A 832 9.16 -47.47 21.76
C GLN A 832 8.94 -47.56 20.25
N LEU A 833 8.10 -46.69 19.69
CA LEU A 833 7.78 -46.71 18.26
C LEU A 833 8.87 -46.02 17.45
N ARG A 834 9.41 -46.71 16.44
CA ARG A 834 10.28 -46.07 15.44
C ARG A 834 9.51 -44.97 14.71
N PHE A 835 10.24 -44.00 14.18
CA PHE A 835 9.63 -42.99 13.33
C PHE A 835 8.98 -43.62 12.11
N PRO A 836 7.76 -43.21 11.72
CA PRO A 836 7.17 -43.61 10.46
C PRO A 836 8.09 -43.23 9.29
N PRO A 837 8.29 -44.10 8.28
CA PRO A 837 9.15 -43.81 7.14
C PRO A 837 8.77 -42.51 6.39
N THR A 838 7.50 -42.13 6.45
CA THR A 838 6.95 -40.93 5.82
C THR A 838 7.37 -39.62 6.49
N MET A 839 7.88 -39.68 7.74
CA MET A 839 8.23 -38.49 8.52
C MET A 839 9.42 -37.71 7.94
N PHE A 840 10.38 -38.42 7.36
CA PHE A 840 11.63 -37.81 6.85
C PHE A 840 11.78 -37.87 5.33
N ARG A 841 10.88 -38.59 4.62
CA ARG A 841 10.90 -38.63 3.15
C ARG A 841 10.78 -37.21 2.62
N GLY A 842 11.62 -36.82 1.65
CA GLY A 842 11.58 -35.49 1.04
C GLY A 842 12.11 -34.35 1.93
N THR A 843 12.71 -34.65 3.09
CA THR A 843 13.40 -33.67 3.95
C THR A 843 14.89 -33.99 3.99
N ASN A 844 15.75 -32.98 4.20
CA ASN A 844 17.19 -33.17 4.44
C ASN A 844 17.50 -33.57 5.91
N LEU A 845 16.47 -33.89 6.70
CA LEU A 845 16.60 -34.16 8.13
C LEU A 845 17.11 -35.59 8.37
N GLN A 846 18.18 -35.72 9.15
CA GLN A 846 18.69 -37.02 9.59
C GLN A 846 18.05 -37.42 10.91
N THR A 847 17.72 -38.71 11.06
CA THR A 847 17.28 -39.25 12.35
C THR A 847 18.42 -39.18 13.36
N ILE A 848 18.17 -38.62 14.54
CA ILE A 848 19.12 -38.66 15.65
C ILE A 848 19.24 -40.14 16.09
N PRO A 849 20.46 -40.72 16.17
CA PRO A 849 20.63 -42.10 16.60
C PRO A 849 19.96 -42.39 17.96
N GLY A 850 19.11 -43.43 17.99
CA GLY A 850 18.35 -43.79 19.20
C GLY A 850 17.11 -42.94 19.49
N ASP A 851 16.78 -41.96 18.64
CA ASP A 851 15.53 -41.21 18.73
C ASP A 851 14.34 -41.99 18.15
N ASN A 852 13.13 -41.66 18.60
CA ASN A 852 11.91 -42.40 18.29
C ASN A 852 10.66 -41.51 18.42
N LEU A 853 9.50 -42.00 17.98
CA LEU A 853 8.26 -41.21 17.97
C LEU A 853 7.84 -40.79 19.39
N ASN A 854 8.06 -41.63 20.41
CA ASN A 854 7.73 -41.29 21.80
C ASN A 854 8.54 -40.08 22.28
N ARG A 855 9.87 -40.13 22.13
CA ARG A 855 10.79 -39.04 22.51
C ARG A 855 10.48 -37.75 21.76
N TYR A 856 10.13 -37.86 20.49
CA TYR A 856 9.68 -36.73 19.68
C TYR A 856 8.42 -36.08 20.25
N VAL A 857 7.37 -36.83 20.57
CA VAL A 857 6.16 -36.28 21.20
C VAL A 857 6.47 -35.66 22.57
N LEU A 858 7.35 -36.26 23.36
CA LEU A 858 7.78 -35.71 24.65
C LEU A 858 8.47 -34.34 24.50
N ARG A 859 9.21 -34.07 23.41
CA ARG A 859 9.80 -32.75 23.17
C ARG A 859 8.74 -31.66 23.05
N PHE A 860 7.67 -31.89 22.28
CA PHE A 860 6.56 -30.93 22.16
C PHE A 860 5.80 -30.77 23.47
N LEU A 861 5.54 -31.88 24.18
CA LEU A 861 4.84 -31.84 25.45
C LEU A 861 5.61 -31.00 26.50
N ASP A 862 6.95 -31.04 26.45
CA ASP A 862 7.87 -30.32 27.34
C ASP A 862 8.31 -28.92 26.88
N TYR A 863 7.78 -28.39 25.77
CA TYR A 863 8.29 -27.14 25.17
C TYR A 863 9.81 -27.19 24.87
N LYS A 864 10.26 -28.31 24.30
CA LYS A 864 11.64 -28.56 23.87
C LYS A 864 11.74 -28.91 22.37
N ASP A 865 10.69 -28.62 21.59
CA ASP A 865 10.72 -28.80 20.14
C ASP A 865 11.69 -27.82 19.46
N THR A 866 12.29 -28.29 18.38
CA THR A 866 13.16 -27.51 17.48
C THR A 866 12.42 -27.13 16.20
N GLU A 867 13.03 -26.27 15.38
CA GLU A 867 12.50 -25.96 14.04
C GLU A 867 12.47 -27.21 13.16
N GLU A 868 13.53 -28.02 13.22
CA GLU A 868 13.63 -29.30 12.53
C GLU A 868 12.53 -30.27 12.98
N ASP A 869 12.21 -30.31 14.28
CA ASP A 869 11.09 -31.09 14.76
C ASP A 869 9.78 -30.61 14.11
N ARG A 870 9.49 -29.30 14.12
CA ARG A 870 8.25 -28.77 13.53
C ARG A 870 8.13 -29.07 12.04
N GLN A 871 9.24 -29.00 11.29
CA GLN A 871 9.27 -29.39 9.88
C GLN A 871 9.01 -30.89 9.69
N ALA A 872 9.63 -31.75 10.52
CA ALA A 872 9.44 -33.20 10.46
C ALA A 872 7.99 -33.63 10.76
N ALA A 873 7.26 -32.87 11.59
CA ALA A 873 5.84 -33.12 11.87
C ALA A 873 4.99 -33.18 10.59
N GLY A 874 5.36 -32.42 9.54
CA GLY A 874 4.68 -32.42 8.26
C GLY A 874 4.69 -33.78 7.55
N GLY A 875 5.74 -34.59 7.73
CA GLY A 875 5.77 -35.94 7.18
C GLY A 875 4.81 -36.93 7.89
N LEU A 876 4.49 -36.68 9.17
CA LEU A 876 3.45 -37.42 9.89
C LEU A 876 2.03 -37.05 9.39
N ALA A 877 1.87 -35.81 8.91
CA ALA A 877 0.64 -35.33 8.29
C ALA A 877 0.37 -35.97 6.92
N ALA A 878 1.42 -36.11 6.11
CA ALA A 878 1.35 -36.65 4.76
C ALA A 878 1.26 -38.20 4.74
N GLY A 879 1.84 -38.88 5.75
CA GLY A 879 1.83 -40.34 5.85
C GLY A 879 0.68 -40.90 6.68
N GLY A 880 -0.35 -41.39 6.01
CA GLY A 880 -1.37 -42.25 6.63
C GLY A 880 -1.13 -43.70 6.27
#